data_AF-A0A0D2NFK8-F1
#
_entry.id   AF-A0A0D2NFK8-F1
#
_cell.length_a   1.000
_cell.length_b   1.000
_cell.length_c   1.000
_cell.angle_alpha   90.00
_cell.angle_beta   90.00
_cell.angle_gamma   90.00
#
_symmetry.space_group_name_H-M   'P 1'
#
loop_
_entity.id
_entity.type
_entity.pdbx_description
1 polymer ?
#
loop_
_entity_poly.entity_id
_entity_poly.type
_entity_poly.pdbx_seq_one_letter_code
_entity_poly.pdbx_strand_id
1 'polypeptide(L)'
;MRLWLQLKLLSLRLTIFSVKLSIRQATAIWKDRWRKKMSKMQDKARLSRRKAARAAKDIIIPSLPGVSKLKLPQTPVPSLLQTNAPPSDSDIVLVKKAIADAELTVSQLKQKLDRKIVAGRSNRGWETVTRHKIGQATRFIQQHRGIISPLRRLPLEILQEIFVWATLHVRLHNRYRSVSELPWWLSQVCRHWRASALSMSSLWSYIPTLQLKKSRPATKRQVDYVTELLRRSGQTPLDIYIWSPYYDQKSHPILDILLPHSDRWQMLTMEATPIVIAGLGAARGRLALLKYLTLQTPWHRYFDGPSAPLDTFEIAPQLETVSVSGPFVGEVKLPFSQLVHYKERRIASNLMSQVISSALLESLTILELSDLIVFPAVTLPHLVKLQVKFQHESIGNSLDNLTLPAIEEIRAVAPLGNLIARLATLISRSNTPCRLKTLSVRTEFIEPGDLTSLLKLTPELVDLDTTITKSNNFVDIASLSYKDSSTPLVPRLESCRFYIEEAVSAETSQALNELAAFRCELESEETEEAVSLPGKIQPLKNLSVYFDATTPPWCDRQQAELEGWCTSVTSSHLAVAKTQLIFAIPDLINGGLGKITSRDKSLSKKVIDRVDATLSLIDAIQIDDPAHIYAVGIHFTLQHFANMRYPPNSLEADLCQRAKDILEKKWHPIFLEHLPHRHWAMKGPLCMGYVSTKDDIRTSPDALDIVYGLKSEMNLQAIFWPTFMAYS
;
A
#
# COMPACT_ATOMS: atom_id res chain seq x y z
N MET A 1 -45.54 24.84 29.48
CA MET A 1 -46.29 23.66 28.96
C MET A 1 -46.37 23.58 27.43
N ARG A 2 -46.69 24.68 26.70
CA ARG A 2 -46.77 24.68 25.21
C ARG A 2 -45.44 24.37 24.48
N LEU A 3 -44.30 24.86 24.99
CA LEU A 3 -42.97 24.61 24.41
C LEU A 3 -42.53 23.13 24.50
N TRP A 4 -42.87 22.46 25.61
CA TRP A 4 -42.56 21.04 25.82
C TRP A 4 -43.35 20.12 24.89
N LEU A 5 -44.62 20.45 24.64
CA LEU A 5 -45.47 19.76 23.66
C LEU A 5 -44.95 19.91 22.23
N GLN A 6 -44.46 21.10 21.84
CA GLN A 6 -43.87 21.32 20.53
C GLN A 6 -42.55 20.54 20.34
N LEU A 7 -41.68 20.49 21.35
CA LEU A 7 -40.44 19.70 21.33
C LEU A 7 -40.72 18.19 21.21
N LYS A 8 -41.73 17.66 21.91
CA LYS A 8 -42.14 16.26 21.77
C LYS A 8 -42.68 15.95 20.37
N LEU A 9 -43.48 16.84 19.80
CA LEU A 9 -44.03 16.71 18.45
C LEU A 9 -42.92 16.76 17.37
N LEU A 10 -41.90 17.59 17.58
CA LEU A 10 -40.72 17.65 16.71
C LEU A 10 -39.90 16.36 16.81
N SER A 11 -39.68 15.85 18.02
CA SER A 11 -38.98 14.57 18.24
C SER A 11 -39.73 13.42 17.57
N LEU A 12 -41.05 13.34 17.72
CA LEU A 12 -41.88 12.29 17.11
C LEU A 12 -41.81 12.35 15.57
N ARG A 13 -41.84 13.56 14.98
CA ARG A 13 -41.68 13.76 13.54
C ARG A 13 -40.28 13.34 13.04
N LEU A 14 -39.23 13.63 13.81
CA LEU A 14 -37.85 13.20 13.50
C LEU A 14 -37.72 11.67 13.58
N THR A 15 -38.33 11.02 14.57
CA THR A 15 -38.30 9.56 14.70
C THR A 15 -39.05 8.89 13.54
N ILE A 16 -40.25 9.39 13.19
CA ILE A 16 -41.02 8.91 12.03
C ILE A 16 -40.24 9.10 10.72
N PHE A 17 -39.53 10.23 10.57
CA PHE A 17 -38.69 10.49 9.41
C PHE A 17 -37.49 9.53 9.33
N SER A 18 -36.82 9.26 10.46
CA SER A 18 -35.69 8.32 10.53
C SER A 18 -36.12 6.88 10.20
N VAL A 19 -37.31 6.46 10.66
CA VAL A 19 -37.89 5.14 10.37
C VAL A 19 -38.26 5.03 8.89
N LYS A 20 -38.87 6.07 8.30
CA LYS A 20 -39.15 6.10 6.86
C LYS A 20 -37.87 6.06 6.02
N LEU A 21 -36.81 6.75 6.44
CA LEU A 21 -35.51 6.73 5.75
C LEU A 21 -34.86 5.33 5.82
N SER A 22 -34.92 4.69 6.99
CA SER A 22 -34.39 3.33 7.22
C SER A 22 -35.14 2.29 6.39
N ILE A 23 -36.46 2.39 6.30
CA ILE A 23 -37.29 1.52 5.44
C ILE A 23 -36.96 1.74 3.95
N ARG A 24 -36.75 2.98 3.52
CA ARG A 24 -36.33 3.31 2.14
C ARG A 24 -34.93 2.76 1.80
N GLN A 25 -33.98 2.86 2.73
CA GLN A 25 -32.64 2.28 2.55
C GLN A 25 -32.70 0.75 2.52
N ALA A 26 -33.46 0.12 3.42
CA ALA A 26 -33.63 -1.33 3.43
C ALA A 26 -34.28 -1.86 2.14
N THR A 27 -35.31 -1.17 1.62
CA THR A 27 -35.96 -1.51 0.34
C THR A 27 -35.06 -1.28 -0.87
N ALA A 28 -34.20 -0.26 -0.85
CA ALA A 28 -33.20 -0.04 -1.89
C ALA A 28 -32.12 -1.14 -1.91
N ILE A 29 -31.59 -1.52 -0.73
CA ILE A 29 -30.62 -2.62 -0.58
C ILE A 29 -31.25 -3.95 -1.02
N TRP A 30 -32.51 -4.19 -0.66
CA TRP A 30 -33.25 -5.37 -1.08
C TRP A 30 -33.45 -5.41 -2.61
N LYS A 31 -33.84 -4.29 -3.24
CA LYS A 31 -33.94 -4.17 -4.71
C LYS A 31 -32.60 -4.39 -5.41
N ASP A 32 -31.49 -3.87 -4.88
CA ASP A 32 -30.14 -4.08 -5.44
C ASP A 32 -29.71 -5.56 -5.34
N ARG A 33 -29.90 -6.18 -4.17
CA ARG A 33 -29.66 -7.62 -4.00
C ARG A 33 -30.48 -8.47 -4.96
N TRP A 34 -31.76 -8.13 -5.17
CA TRP A 34 -32.62 -8.82 -6.13
C TRP A 34 -32.17 -8.62 -7.58
N ARG A 35 -31.78 -7.41 -7.98
CA ARG A 35 -31.21 -7.15 -9.32
C ARG A 35 -29.92 -7.94 -9.55
N LYS A 36 -28.99 -7.93 -8.59
CA LYS A 36 -27.76 -8.74 -8.65
C LYS A 36 -28.04 -10.23 -8.73
N LYS A 37 -29.05 -10.72 -8.00
CA LYS A 37 -29.48 -12.13 -8.05
C LYS A 37 -30.09 -12.49 -9.42
N MET A 38 -30.91 -11.61 -9.99
CA MET A 38 -31.51 -11.78 -11.33
C MET A 38 -30.47 -11.74 -12.44
N SER A 39 -29.51 -10.82 -12.37
CA SER A 39 -28.37 -10.76 -13.32
C SER A 39 -27.53 -12.04 -13.23
N LYS A 40 -27.18 -12.52 -12.04
CA LYS A 40 -26.49 -13.81 -11.86
C LYS A 40 -27.30 -15.00 -12.42
N MET A 41 -28.62 -14.99 -12.27
CA MET A 41 -29.49 -16.02 -12.84
C MET A 41 -29.53 -15.95 -14.38
N GLN A 42 -29.62 -14.75 -14.96
CA GLN A 42 -29.54 -14.56 -16.42
C GLN A 42 -28.19 -14.99 -16.99
N ASP A 43 -27.08 -14.66 -16.33
CA ASP A 43 -25.74 -15.10 -16.73
C ASP A 43 -25.60 -16.61 -16.66
N LYS A 44 -26.11 -17.23 -15.58
CA LYS A 44 -26.12 -18.69 -15.43
C LYS A 44 -27.00 -19.36 -16.49
N ALA A 45 -28.14 -18.77 -16.84
CA ALA A 45 -29.02 -19.26 -17.91
C ALA A 45 -28.37 -19.11 -19.30
N ARG A 46 -27.68 -17.99 -19.57
CA ARG A 46 -26.93 -17.74 -20.80
C ARG A 46 -25.76 -18.71 -20.95
N LEU A 47 -25.02 -18.97 -19.87
CA LEU A 47 -23.97 -19.98 -19.81
C LEU A 47 -24.53 -21.39 -20.05
N SER A 48 -25.66 -21.73 -19.43
CA SER A 48 -26.34 -23.00 -19.63
C SER A 48 -26.79 -23.18 -21.08
N ARG A 49 -27.44 -22.18 -21.69
CA ARG A 49 -27.81 -22.19 -23.12
C ARG A 49 -26.60 -22.32 -24.04
N ARG A 50 -25.50 -21.62 -23.75
CA ARG A 50 -24.24 -21.76 -24.51
C ARG A 50 -23.65 -23.16 -24.36
N LYS A 51 -23.70 -23.76 -23.16
CA LYS A 51 -23.24 -25.13 -22.89
C LYS A 51 -24.11 -26.15 -23.62
N ALA A 52 -25.44 -26.00 -23.59
CA ALA A 52 -26.39 -26.83 -24.30
C ALA A 52 -26.23 -26.72 -25.83
N ALA A 53 -26.03 -25.51 -26.37
CA ALA A 53 -25.78 -25.31 -27.79
C ALA A 53 -24.43 -25.89 -28.24
N ARG A 54 -23.39 -25.85 -27.40
CA ARG A 54 -22.12 -26.54 -27.66
C ARG A 54 -22.30 -28.06 -27.62
N ALA A 55 -22.99 -28.59 -26.61
CA ALA A 55 -23.27 -30.02 -26.50
C ALA A 55 -24.10 -30.53 -27.68
N ALA A 56 -25.13 -29.79 -28.11
CA ALA A 56 -25.91 -30.11 -29.29
C ALA A 56 -25.05 -30.10 -30.57
N LYS A 57 -24.13 -29.14 -30.72
CA LYS A 57 -23.15 -29.12 -31.83
C LYS A 57 -22.20 -30.31 -31.77
N ASP A 58 -21.70 -30.66 -30.59
CA ASP A 58 -20.79 -31.80 -30.41
C ASP A 58 -21.48 -33.16 -30.66
N ILE A 59 -22.81 -33.25 -30.58
CA ILE A 59 -23.61 -34.44 -30.91
C ILE A 59 -24.01 -34.48 -32.40
N ILE A 60 -24.49 -33.36 -32.94
CA ILE A 60 -25.04 -33.28 -34.30
C ILE A 60 -23.92 -33.30 -35.36
N ILE A 61 -22.79 -32.63 -35.09
CA ILE A 61 -21.74 -32.49 -36.09
C ILE A 61 -21.09 -33.83 -36.44
N PRO A 62 -20.78 -34.76 -35.52
CA PRO A 62 -20.28 -36.10 -35.85
C PRO A 62 -21.20 -36.92 -36.75
N SER A 63 -22.52 -36.70 -36.68
CA SER A 63 -23.51 -37.40 -37.51
C SER A 63 -23.70 -36.82 -38.92
N LEU A 64 -23.03 -35.73 -39.27
CA LEU A 64 -23.13 -35.12 -40.60
C LEU A 64 -22.36 -35.94 -41.67
N PRO A 65 -22.89 -36.08 -42.90
CA PRO A 65 -22.23 -36.80 -43.99
C PRO A 65 -20.82 -36.24 -44.29
N GLY A 66 -19.81 -37.11 -44.31
CA GLY A 66 -18.42 -36.76 -44.65
C GLY A 66 -17.49 -36.42 -43.48
N VAL A 67 -17.98 -36.45 -42.24
CA VAL A 67 -17.17 -36.24 -41.02
C VAL A 67 -16.28 -37.44 -40.71
N SER A 68 -16.77 -38.66 -40.97
CA SER A 68 -16.07 -39.95 -40.83
C SER A 68 -14.86 -40.17 -41.76
N LYS A 69 -14.56 -39.22 -42.67
CA LYS A 69 -13.41 -39.30 -43.60
C LYS A 69 -12.12 -38.63 -43.07
N LEU A 70 -12.08 -38.15 -41.83
CA LEU A 70 -10.83 -37.60 -41.26
C LEU A 70 -9.92 -38.75 -40.83
N LYS A 71 -8.84 -38.99 -41.57
CA LYS A 71 -7.78 -39.94 -41.19
C LYS A 71 -6.74 -39.21 -40.33
N LEU A 72 -6.97 -39.11 -39.03
CA LEU A 72 -5.90 -38.76 -38.09
C LEU A 72 -5.00 -39.99 -37.88
N PRO A 73 -3.69 -39.81 -37.64
CA PRO A 73 -2.83 -40.90 -37.22
C PRO A 73 -3.39 -41.55 -35.95
N GLN A 74 -3.32 -42.87 -35.84
CA GLN A 74 -3.67 -43.52 -34.57
C GLN A 74 -2.72 -43.04 -33.49
N THR A 75 -3.25 -42.80 -32.29
CA THR A 75 -2.45 -42.41 -31.13
C THR A 75 -1.35 -43.44 -30.91
N PRO A 76 -0.05 -43.08 -31.04
CA PRO A 76 1.04 -44.05 -30.93
C PRO A 76 1.23 -44.56 -29.49
N VAL A 77 0.77 -43.80 -28.50
CA VAL A 77 0.89 -44.11 -27.07
C VAL A 77 -0.43 -43.91 -26.30
N PRO A 78 -1.44 -44.78 -26.52
CA PRO A 78 -2.78 -44.61 -25.94
C PRO A 78 -2.80 -44.57 -24.40
N SER A 79 -1.91 -45.32 -23.76
CA SER A 79 -1.78 -45.38 -22.29
C SER A 79 -1.31 -44.05 -21.68
N LEU A 80 -0.45 -43.31 -22.37
CA LEU A 80 0.08 -42.01 -21.89
C LEU A 80 -0.93 -40.86 -22.01
N LEU A 81 -2.01 -41.05 -22.76
CA LEU A 81 -3.15 -40.12 -22.75
C LEU A 81 -4.00 -40.24 -21.48
N GLN A 82 -3.99 -41.41 -20.85
CA GLN A 82 -4.77 -41.69 -19.64
C GLN A 82 -3.97 -41.52 -18.35
N THR A 83 -2.64 -41.37 -18.46
CA THR A 83 -1.72 -41.26 -17.32
C THR A 83 -0.83 -40.02 -17.42
N ASN A 84 -0.18 -39.67 -16.30
CA ASN A 84 0.87 -38.65 -16.26
C ASN A 84 2.27 -39.28 -16.17
N ALA A 85 2.41 -40.54 -16.61
CA ALA A 85 3.71 -41.18 -16.66
C ALA A 85 4.65 -40.43 -17.64
N PRO A 86 5.95 -40.34 -17.34
CA PRO A 86 6.91 -39.77 -18.27
C PRO A 86 6.97 -40.62 -19.55
N PRO A 87 6.92 -40.01 -20.74
CA PRO A 87 7.17 -40.74 -21.98
C PRO A 87 8.65 -41.15 -22.06
N SER A 88 8.92 -42.35 -22.61
CA SER A 88 10.29 -42.74 -22.99
C SER A 88 10.80 -41.92 -24.17
N ASP A 89 12.10 -41.93 -24.43
CA ASP A 89 12.66 -41.22 -25.60
C ASP A 89 12.10 -41.76 -26.92
N SER A 90 11.84 -43.06 -27.02
CA SER A 90 11.14 -43.67 -28.16
C SER A 90 9.69 -43.18 -28.29
N ASP A 91 8.95 -43.06 -27.18
CA ASP A 91 7.58 -42.54 -27.19
C ASP A 91 7.55 -41.09 -27.68
N ILE A 92 8.51 -40.27 -27.25
CA ILE A 92 8.64 -38.87 -27.66
C ILE A 92 8.81 -38.76 -29.17
N VAL A 93 9.67 -39.61 -29.77
CA VAL A 93 9.89 -39.62 -31.22
C VAL A 93 8.59 -39.96 -31.97
N LEU A 94 7.88 -41.00 -31.53
CA LEU A 94 6.62 -41.42 -32.13
C LEU A 94 5.53 -40.34 -32.00
N VAL A 95 5.42 -39.71 -30.82
CA VAL A 95 4.47 -38.64 -30.56
C VAL A 95 4.79 -37.38 -31.38
N LYS A 96 6.06 -37.00 -31.49
CA LYS A 96 6.48 -35.87 -32.34
C LYS A 96 6.11 -36.08 -33.80
N LYS A 97 6.31 -37.30 -34.33
CA LYS A 97 5.89 -37.66 -35.69
C LYS A 97 4.38 -37.54 -35.86
N ALA A 98 3.59 -38.09 -34.93
CA ALA A 98 2.13 -38.00 -34.97
C ALA A 98 1.61 -36.55 -34.87
N ILE A 99 2.29 -35.69 -34.10
CA ILE A 99 2.00 -34.25 -34.04
C ILE A 99 2.26 -33.60 -35.39
N ALA A 100 3.42 -33.84 -36.01
CA ALA A 100 3.78 -33.26 -37.31
C ALA A 100 2.78 -33.66 -38.41
N ASP A 101 2.36 -34.93 -38.46
CA ASP A 101 1.36 -35.42 -39.40
C ASP A 101 -0.01 -34.74 -39.21
N ALA A 102 -0.42 -34.54 -37.95
CA ALA A 102 -1.65 -33.85 -37.60
C ALA A 102 -1.59 -32.34 -37.92
N GLU A 103 -0.43 -31.70 -37.72
CA GLU A 103 -0.19 -30.29 -38.08
C GLU A 103 -0.25 -30.07 -39.59
N LEU A 104 0.34 -30.97 -40.37
CA LEU A 104 0.22 -30.97 -41.83
C LEU A 104 -1.25 -31.07 -42.25
N THR A 105 -2.01 -31.97 -41.61
CA THR A 105 -3.46 -32.15 -41.87
C THR A 105 -4.25 -30.88 -41.56
N VAL A 106 -3.96 -30.20 -40.42
CA VAL A 106 -4.58 -28.92 -40.07
C VAL A 106 -4.28 -27.86 -41.11
N SER A 107 -3.02 -27.72 -41.53
CA SER A 107 -2.61 -26.73 -42.53
C SER A 107 -3.28 -26.95 -43.88
N GLN A 108 -3.35 -28.21 -44.34
CA GLN A 108 -4.04 -28.57 -45.58
C GLN A 108 -5.55 -28.28 -45.51
N LEU A 109 -6.21 -28.58 -44.39
CA LEU A 109 -7.64 -28.31 -44.20
C LEU A 109 -7.93 -26.81 -44.13
N LYS A 110 -7.09 -26.02 -43.46
CA LYS A 110 -7.18 -24.55 -43.43
C LYS A 110 -7.02 -23.96 -44.82
N GLN A 111 -5.98 -24.37 -45.56
CA GLN A 111 -5.76 -23.88 -46.92
C GLN A 111 -6.92 -24.24 -47.86
N LYS A 112 -7.51 -25.44 -47.75
CA LYS A 112 -8.71 -25.83 -48.51
C LYS A 112 -9.94 -25.00 -48.12
N LEU A 113 -10.09 -24.70 -46.83
CA LEU A 113 -11.18 -23.85 -46.32
C LEU A 113 -11.07 -22.44 -46.90
N ASP A 114 -9.89 -21.82 -46.81
CA ASP A 114 -9.65 -20.46 -47.29
C ASP A 114 -9.83 -20.35 -48.80
N ARG A 115 -9.24 -21.29 -49.58
CA ARG A 115 -9.41 -21.33 -51.04
C ARG A 115 -10.87 -21.41 -51.46
N LYS A 116 -11.71 -22.19 -50.78
CA LYS A 116 -13.13 -22.34 -51.14
C LYS A 116 -14.00 -21.17 -50.70
N ILE A 117 -13.67 -20.54 -49.57
CA ILE A 117 -14.34 -19.32 -49.11
C ILE A 117 -14.07 -18.18 -50.10
N VAL A 118 -12.80 -17.96 -50.46
CA VAL A 118 -12.39 -16.91 -51.42
C VAL A 118 -13.00 -17.15 -52.81
N ALA A 119 -13.09 -18.41 -53.25
CA ALA A 119 -13.70 -18.75 -54.54
C ALA A 119 -15.24 -18.66 -54.57
N GLY A 120 -15.91 -18.35 -53.45
CA GLY A 120 -17.38 -18.27 -53.37
C GLY A 120 -18.11 -19.61 -53.54
N ARG A 121 -17.40 -20.75 -53.45
CA ARG A 121 -17.94 -22.11 -53.70
C ARG A 121 -18.17 -22.91 -52.41
N SER A 122 -18.27 -22.24 -51.25
CA SER A 122 -18.47 -22.91 -49.97
C SER A 122 -19.95 -23.02 -49.62
N ASN A 123 -20.38 -24.21 -49.16
CA ASN A 123 -21.67 -24.40 -48.49
C ASN A 123 -21.44 -24.36 -46.97
N ARG A 124 -22.32 -23.66 -46.23
CA ARG A 124 -22.32 -23.58 -44.76
C ARG A 124 -22.15 -24.94 -44.07
N GLY A 125 -22.73 -26.00 -44.62
CA GLY A 125 -22.57 -27.38 -44.10
C GLY A 125 -21.13 -27.88 -44.24
N TRP A 126 -20.52 -27.71 -45.42
CA TRP A 126 -19.13 -28.12 -45.67
C TRP A 126 -18.12 -27.34 -44.84
N GLU A 127 -18.33 -26.02 -44.67
CA GLU A 127 -17.47 -25.22 -43.80
C GLU A 127 -17.55 -25.67 -42.35
N THR A 128 -18.76 -25.97 -41.86
CA THR A 128 -18.97 -26.44 -40.48
C THR A 128 -18.25 -27.77 -40.25
N VAL A 129 -18.37 -28.71 -41.20
CA VAL A 129 -17.65 -30.00 -41.16
C VAL A 129 -16.13 -29.80 -41.21
N THR A 130 -15.64 -28.90 -42.06
CA THR A 130 -14.20 -28.65 -42.22
C THR A 130 -13.61 -27.98 -40.98
N ARG A 131 -14.29 -26.99 -40.40
CA ARG A 131 -13.91 -26.37 -39.11
C ARG A 131 -13.93 -27.39 -37.97
N HIS A 132 -14.89 -28.32 -37.95
CA HIS A 132 -14.92 -29.40 -36.96
C HIS A 132 -13.72 -30.34 -37.09
N LYS A 133 -13.36 -30.74 -38.32
CA LYS A 133 -12.16 -31.55 -38.59
C LYS A 133 -10.88 -30.86 -38.13
N ILE A 134 -10.73 -29.56 -38.40
CA ILE A 134 -9.63 -28.74 -37.90
C ILE A 134 -9.62 -28.78 -36.36
N GLY A 135 -10.78 -28.61 -35.72
CA GLY A 135 -10.92 -28.68 -34.27
C GLY A 135 -10.52 -30.04 -33.68
N GLN A 136 -10.91 -31.15 -34.31
CA GLN A 136 -10.51 -32.50 -33.90
C GLN A 136 -9.00 -32.71 -34.00
N ALA A 137 -8.39 -32.36 -35.14
CA ALA A 137 -6.96 -32.45 -35.35
C ALA A 137 -6.17 -31.56 -34.37
N THR A 138 -6.68 -30.35 -34.08
CA THR A 138 -6.08 -29.44 -33.09
C THR A 138 -6.15 -30.01 -31.67
N ARG A 139 -7.26 -30.64 -31.29
CA ARG A 139 -7.39 -31.34 -29.99
C ARG A 139 -6.40 -32.50 -29.89
N PHE A 140 -6.25 -33.28 -30.96
CA PHE A 140 -5.25 -34.36 -31.04
C PHE A 140 -3.83 -33.81 -30.81
N ILE A 141 -3.44 -32.74 -31.51
CA ILE A 141 -2.15 -32.07 -31.33
C ILE A 141 -1.95 -31.62 -29.88
N GLN A 142 -2.95 -30.95 -29.28
CA GLN A 142 -2.86 -30.45 -27.90
C GLN A 142 -2.68 -31.59 -26.88
N GLN A 143 -3.44 -32.67 -27.01
CA GLN A 143 -3.32 -33.84 -26.15
C GLN A 143 -1.91 -34.45 -26.22
N HIS A 144 -1.38 -34.61 -27.43
CA HIS A 144 -0.06 -35.19 -27.67
C HIS A 144 1.08 -34.27 -27.25
N ARG A 145 0.95 -32.94 -27.44
CA ARG A 145 1.87 -31.95 -26.86
C ARG A 145 1.89 -32.02 -25.34
N GLY A 146 0.74 -32.30 -24.71
CA GLY A 146 0.66 -32.56 -23.27
C GLY A 146 1.46 -33.78 -22.81
N ILE A 147 1.57 -34.83 -23.63
CA ILE A 147 2.39 -36.02 -23.35
C ILE A 147 3.88 -35.68 -23.32
N ILE A 148 4.36 -34.94 -24.31
CA ILE A 148 5.77 -34.57 -24.41
C ILE A 148 6.14 -33.31 -23.60
N SER A 149 5.23 -32.82 -22.76
CA SER A 149 5.48 -31.67 -21.91
C SER A 149 6.69 -31.90 -21.00
N PRO A 150 7.63 -30.94 -20.89
CA PRO A 150 8.77 -31.05 -19.97
C PRO A 150 8.33 -31.34 -18.53
N LEU A 151 7.16 -30.83 -18.11
CA LEU A 151 6.60 -31.02 -16.77
C LEU A 151 6.36 -32.49 -16.38
N ARG A 152 6.23 -33.41 -17.35
CA ARG A 152 6.08 -34.85 -17.06
C ARG A 152 7.42 -35.55 -16.77
N ARG A 153 8.54 -34.91 -17.10
CA ARG A 153 9.90 -35.46 -16.98
C ARG A 153 10.79 -34.66 -16.02
N LEU A 154 10.23 -33.66 -15.34
CA LEU A 154 10.98 -32.92 -14.35
C LEU A 154 11.39 -33.86 -13.21
N PRO A 155 12.66 -33.83 -12.79
CA PRO A 155 13.08 -34.44 -11.54
C PRO A 155 12.26 -33.89 -10.38
N LEU A 156 12.10 -34.70 -9.34
CA LEU A 156 11.30 -34.33 -8.16
C LEU A 156 11.83 -33.06 -7.52
N GLU A 157 13.15 -32.91 -7.44
CA GLU A 157 13.87 -31.80 -6.83
C GLU A 157 13.54 -30.48 -7.55
N ILE A 158 13.53 -30.50 -8.89
CA ILE A 158 13.20 -29.31 -9.69
C ILE A 158 11.72 -28.96 -9.55
N LEU A 159 10.84 -29.95 -9.48
CA LEU A 159 9.42 -29.71 -9.25
C LEU A 159 9.17 -29.10 -7.86
N GLN A 160 9.88 -29.57 -6.84
CA GLN A 160 9.81 -29.03 -5.48
C GLN A 160 10.34 -27.60 -5.41
N GLU A 161 11.43 -27.29 -6.12
CA GLU A 161 11.95 -25.92 -6.22
C GLU A 161 10.90 -24.98 -6.84
N ILE A 162 10.25 -25.39 -7.93
CA ILE A 162 9.13 -24.64 -8.53
C ILE A 162 8.02 -24.38 -7.50
N PHE A 163 7.70 -25.34 -6.63
CA PHE A 163 6.69 -25.16 -5.58
C PHE A 163 7.10 -24.11 -4.55
N VAL A 164 8.39 -24.02 -4.20
CA VAL A 164 8.91 -22.97 -3.31
C VAL A 164 8.70 -21.60 -3.95
N TRP A 165 9.18 -21.41 -5.18
CA TRP A 165 9.03 -20.13 -5.90
C TRP A 165 7.57 -19.73 -6.08
N ALA A 166 6.71 -20.69 -6.42
CA ALA A 166 5.29 -20.44 -6.59
C ALA A 166 4.57 -20.05 -5.29
N THR A 167 5.16 -20.29 -4.12
CA THR A 167 4.57 -19.96 -2.80
C THR A 167 5.24 -18.79 -2.10
N LEU A 168 6.27 -18.16 -2.68
CA LEU A 168 6.94 -17.00 -2.07
C LEU A 168 6.00 -15.84 -1.75
N HIS A 169 5.08 -15.50 -2.64
CA HIS A 169 4.11 -14.43 -2.40
C HIS A 169 3.19 -14.70 -1.19
N VAL A 170 2.89 -15.98 -0.91
CA VAL A 170 2.14 -16.42 0.28
C VAL A 170 2.97 -16.26 1.56
N ARG A 171 4.31 -16.37 1.45
CA ARG A 171 5.25 -16.18 2.57
C ARG A 171 5.51 -14.70 2.90
N LEU A 172 5.40 -13.82 1.90
CA LEU A 172 5.75 -12.40 2.01
C LEU A 172 4.58 -11.48 2.39
N HIS A 173 3.34 -11.99 2.44
CA HIS A 173 2.15 -11.17 2.69
C HIS A 173 1.71 -11.10 4.17
N ASN A 174 1.43 -9.84 4.55
CA ASN A 174 0.68 -9.24 5.66
C ASN A 174 0.10 -10.10 6.80
N ARG A 175 -0.08 -9.40 7.94
CA ARG A 175 -0.70 -9.84 9.20
C ARG A 175 -1.90 -10.80 9.04
N TYR A 176 -2.70 -10.75 7.99
CA TYR A 176 -3.85 -11.65 7.80
C TYR A 176 -3.66 -12.63 6.64
N ARG A 177 -3.59 -13.93 6.97
CA ARG A 177 -3.39 -15.05 6.05
C ARG A 177 -4.65 -15.92 5.96
N SER A 178 -5.15 -16.13 4.75
CA SER A 178 -6.36 -16.93 4.50
C SER A 178 -6.02 -18.40 4.25
N VAL A 179 -6.90 -19.30 4.69
CA VAL A 179 -6.83 -20.75 4.36
C VAL A 179 -6.82 -20.98 2.84
N SER A 180 -7.41 -20.07 2.06
CA SER A 180 -7.41 -20.14 0.59
C SER A 180 -6.04 -19.89 -0.04
N GLU A 181 -5.10 -19.27 0.69
CA GLU A 181 -3.75 -18.97 0.20
C GLU A 181 -2.80 -20.16 0.39
N LEU A 182 -3.20 -21.15 1.19
CA LEU A 182 -2.43 -22.36 1.36
C LEU A 182 -2.28 -23.10 0.02
N PRO A 183 -1.13 -23.74 -0.23
CA PRO A 183 -0.78 -24.32 -1.53
C PRO A 183 -1.51 -25.63 -1.86
N TRP A 184 -2.75 -25.79 -1.39
CA TRP A 184 -3.60 -26.95 -1.67
C TRP A 184 -3.73 -27.21 -3.17
N TRP A 185 -3.77 -26.16 -3.98
CA TRP A 185 -3.91 -26.23 -5.42
C TRP A 185 -2.75 -26.98 -6.10
N LEU A 186 -1.52 -26.94 -5.56
CA LEU A 186 -0.39 -27.76 -6.06
C LEU A 186 -0.73 -29.24 -6.01
N SER A 187 -1.39 -29.67 -4.93
CA SER A 187 -1.82 -31.06 -4.76
C SER A 187 -3.00 -31.47 -5.65
N GLN A 188 -3.66 -30.54 -6.33
CA GLN A 188 -4.86 -30.81 -7.15
C GLN A 188 -4.57 -30.96 -8.64
N VAL A 189 -3.32 -30.75 -9.08
CA VAL A 189 -2.95 -30.83 -10.51
C VAL A 189 -2.93 -32.26 -11.02
N CYS A 190 -2.15 -33.14 -10.40
CA CYS A 190 -2.06 -34.56 -10.76
C CYS A 190 -1.61 -35.42 -9.57
N ARG A 191 -1.60 -36.75 -9.73
CA ARG A 191 -1.14 -37.68 -8.66
C ARG A 191 0.32 -37.46 -8.28
N HIS A 192 1.19 -37.20 -9.26
CA HIS A 192 2.61 -36.96 -9.01
C HIS A 192 2.82 -35.67 -8.19
N TRP A 193 2.24 -34.55 -8.63
CA TRP A 193 2.28 -33.28 -7.89
C TRP A 193 1.65 -33.40 -6.50
N ARG A 194 0.57 -34.18 -6.37
CA ARG A 194 -0.02 -34.49 -5.07
C ARG A 194 0.99 -35.17 -4.16
N ALA A 195 1.64 -36.25 -4.60
CA ALA A 195 2.65 -36.93 -3.79
C ALA A 195 3.78 -35.97 -3.39
N SER A 196 4.34 -35.22 -4.35
CA SER A 196 5.45 -34.28 -4.14
C SER A 196 5.10 -33.13 -3.18
N ALA A 197 3.92 -32.50 -3.35
CA ALA A 197 3.48 -31.40 -2.50
C ALA A 197 3.17 -31.88 -1.08
N LEU A 198 2.57 -33.06 -0.95
CA LEU A 198 2.25 -33.65 0.36
C LEU A 198 3.50 -34.09 1.13
N SER A 199 4.58 -34.48 0.45
CA SER A 199 5.84 -34.85 1.08
C SER A 199 6.71 -33.66 1.51
N MET A 200 6.49 -32.47 0.94
CA MET A 200 7.23 -31.26 1.32
C MET A 200 6.65 -30.63 2.60
N SER A 201 7.25 -30.93 3.74
CA SER A 201 6.89 -30.35 5.04
C SER A 201 6.97 -28.82 5.08
N SER A 202 7.92 -28.20 4.37
CA SER A 202 8.11 -26.74 4.31
C SER A 202 6.99 -25.98 3.59
N LEU A 203 6.11 -26.67 2.85
CA LEU A 203 4.90 -26.06 2.27
C LEU A 203 3.78 -25.90 3.31
N TRP A 204 3.86 -26.65 4.42
CA TRP A 204 2.81 -26.74 5.44
C TRP A 204 3.22 -26.15 6.80
N SER A 205 4.45 -25.63 6.92
CA SER A 205 4.95 -24.93 8.12
C SER A 205 4.31 -23.55 8.34
N TYR A 206 3.73 -22.98 7.29
CA TYR A 206 3.08 -21.68 7.33
C TYR A 206 1.61 -21.85 7.71
N ILE A 207 1.30 -21.60 8.99
CA ILE A 207 -0.05 -21.77 9.50
C ILE A 207 -0.90 -20.54 9.15
N PRO A 208 -2.11 -20.69 8.57
CA PRO A 208 -2.99 -19.57 8.26
C PRO A 208 -3.42 -18.83 9.52
N THR A 209 -3.96 -17.61 9.39
CA THR A 209 -4.41 -16.83 10.55
C THR A 209 -5.44 -17.61 11.36
N LEU A 210 -5.06 -17.93 12.60
CA LEU A 210 -5.89 -18.64 13.56
C LEU A 210 -6.80 -17.64 14.25
N GLN A 211 -8.08 -17.97 14.36
CA GLN A 211 -9.08 -17.06 14.90
C GLN A 211 -9.75 -17.71 16.09
N LEU A 212 -9.36 -17.33 17.30
CA LEU A 212 -9.98 -17.91 18.49
C LEU A 212 -11.35 -17.24 18.67
N LYS A 213 -12.41 -18.04 18.50
CA LYS A 213 -13.81 -17.60 18.55
C LYS A 213 -14.57 -18.50 19.51
N LYS A 214 -15.64 -17.96 20.12
CA LYS A 214 -16.56 -18.75 20.98
C LYS A 214 -17.41 -19.77 20.20
N SER A 215 -17.35 -19.78 18.86
CA SER A 215 -18.21 -20.61 17.99
C SER A 215 -17.70 -22.05 17.84
N ARG A 216 -18.39 -23.02 18.48
CA ARG A 216 -17.99 -24.45 18.45
C ARG A 216 -17.80 -25.04 17.03
N PRO A 217 -18.72 -24.86 16.05
CA PRO A 217 -18.55 -25.46 14.73
C PRO A 217 -17.37 -24.86 13.93
N ALA A 218 -17.14 -23.55 14.08
CA ALA A 218 -16.03 -22.88 13.42
C ALA A 218 -14.69 -23.32 14.04
N THR A 219 -14.63 -23.40 15.37
CA THR A 219 -13.45 -23.89 16.10
C THR A 219 -13.14 -25.33 15.73
N LYS A 220 -14.14 -26.22 15.61
CA LYS A 220 -13.91 -27.62 15.19
C LYS A 220 -13.25 -27.70 13.81
N ARG A 221 -13.78 -26.98 12.81
CA ARG A 221 -13.17 -26.95 11.46
C ARG A 221 -11.74 -26.40 11.50
N GLN A 222 -11.49 -25.40 12.33
CA GLN A 222 -10.15 -24.85 12.51
C GLN A 222 -9.20 -25.87 13.13
N VAL A 223 -9.64 -26.58 14.18
CA VAL A 223 -8.86 -27.67 14.79
C VAL A 223 -8.53 -28.74 13.75
N ASP A 224 -9.52 -29.17 12.95
CA ASP A 224 -9.34 -30.23 11.96
C ASP A 224 -8.24 -29.87 10.93
N TYR A 225 -8.28 -28.66 10.34
CA TYR A 225 -7.26 -28.29 9.36
C TYR A 225 -5.91 -27.97 10.00
N VAL A 226 -5.86 -27.37 11.19
CA VAL A 226 -4.59 -27.06 11.87
C VAL A 226 -3.89 -28.36 12.25
N THR A 227 -4.62 -29.35 12.75
CA THR A 227 -4.08 -30.68 13.07
C THR A 227 -3.44 -31.32 11.83
N GLU A 228 -4.09 -31.24 10.67
CA GLU A 228 -3.54 -31.76 9.42
C GLU A 228 -2.30 -30.98 8.96
N LEU A 229 -2.25 -29.66 9.15
CA LEU A 229 -1.06 -28.85 8.84
C LEU A 229 0.12 -29.16 9.77
N LEU A 230 -0.14 -29.33 11.08
CA LEU A 230 0.87 -29.74 12.06
C LEU A 230 1.42 -31.12 11.73
N ARG A 231 0.56 -32.06 11.33
CA ARG A 231 0.96 -33.41 10.89
C ARG A 231 1.87 -33.35 9.65
N ARG A 232 1.53 -32.51 8.66
CA ARG A 232 2.27 -32.40 7.40
C ARG A 232 3.58 -31.62 7.49
N SER A 233 3.62 -30.61 8.36
CA SER A 233 4.86 -29.87 8.63
C SER A 233 5.92 -30.74 9.32
N GLY A 234 5.56 -31.88 9.90
CA GLY A 234 6.55 -32.84 10.41
C GLY A 234 7.39 -32.25 11.53
N GLN A 235 8.68 -31.99 11.27
CA GLN A 235 9.60 -31.34 12.22
C GLN A 235 10.08 -29.96 11.74
N THR A 236 9.49 -29.41 10.68
CA THR A 236 9.90 -28.09 10.20
C THR A 236 9.52 -27.00 11.20
N PRO A 237 10.29 -25.90 11.25
CA PRO A 237 9.94 -24.73 12.04
C PRO A 237 8.60 -24.14 11.60
N LEU A 238 7.83 -23.60 12.53
CA LEU A 238 6.45 -23.15 12.34
C LEU A 238 6.33 -21.63 12.42
N ASP A 239 5.55 -21.08 11.48
CA ASP A 239 5.15 -19.68 11.47
C ASP A 239 3.67 -19.56 11.84
N ILE A 240 3.41 -18.96 12.99
CA ILE A 240 2.08 -18.93 13.60
C ILE A 240 1.59 -17.50 13.71
N TYR A 241 0.36 -17.28 13.24
CA TYR A 241 -0.36 -16.03 13.44
C TYR A 241 -1.69 -16.29 14.13
N ILE A 242 -1.90 -15.68 15.30
CA ILE A 242 -3.12 -15.79 16.11
C ILE A 242 -3.78 -14.42 16.17
N TRP A 243 -5.05 -14.36 15.75
CA TRP A 243 -5.90 -13.19 15.86
C TRP A 243 -7.11 -13.46 16.73
N SER A 244 -7.20 -12.74 17.83
CA SER A 244 -8.19 -12.95 18.85
C SER A 244 -8.49 -11.71 19.71
N PRO A 245 -8.82 -10.55 19.10
CA PRO A 245 -9.13 -9.34 19.87
C PRO A 245 -10.43 -9.47 20.67
N TYR A 246 -11.27 -10.46 20.36
CA TYR A 246 -12.60 -10.61 20.95
C TYR A 246 -12.74 -11.79 21.92
N TYR A 247 -11.70 -12.61 22.08
CA TYR A 247 -11.70 -13.75 22.99
C TYR A 247 -11.06 -13.38 24.32
N ASP A 248 -11.64 -13.90 25.40
CA ASP A 248 -11.45 -13.46 26.78
C ASP A 248 -11.18 -14.64 27.73
N GLN A 249 -10.87 -15.84 27.20
CA GLN A 249 -10.59 -17.02 28.01
C GLN A 249 -9.14 -17.48 27.81
N LYS A 250 -8.54 -18.00 28.88
CA LYS A 250 -7.13 -18.44 28.89
C LYS A 250 -6.89 -19.69 28.03
N SER A 251 -7.84 -20.61 27.98
CA SER A 251 -7.74 -21.88 27.25
C SER A 251 -8.54 -21.82 25.95
N HIS A 252 -8.04 -22.39 24.86
CA HIS A 252 -8.80 -22.58 23.63
C HIS A 252 -8.32 -23.85 22.92
N PRO A 253 -9.20 -24.66 22.29
CA PRO A 253 -8.80 -25.91 21.63
C PRO A 253 -7.66 -25.78 20.61
N ILE A 254 -7.53 -24.60 19.99
CA ILE A 254 -6.42 -24.30 19.07
C ILE A 254 -5.10 -24.11 19.81
N LEU A 255 -5.10 -23.49 20.99
CA LEU A 255 -3.88 -23.40 21.80
C LEU A 255 -3.46 -24.79 22.30
N ASP A 256 -4.44 -25.62 22.69
CA ASP A 256 -4.20 -26.97 23.19
C ASP A 256 -3.49 -27.87 22.16
N ILE A 257 -3.77 -27.71 20.87
CA ILE A 257 -3.07 -28.44 19.79
C ILE A 257 -1.75 -27.80 19.36
N LEU A 258 -1.54 -26.51 19.60
CA LEU A 258 -0.31 -25.81 19.20
C LEU A 258 0.80 -25.94 20.26
N LEU A 259 0.44 -25.85 21.54
CA LEU A 259 1.38 -25.87 22.67
C LEU A 259 2.26 -27.13 22.73
N PRO A 260 1.82 -28.34 22.32
CA PRO A 260 2.70 -29.49 22.23
C PRO A 260 3.85 -29.34 21.22
N HIS A 261 3.71 -28.44 20.24
CA HIS A 261 4.69 -28.19 19.17
C HIS A 261 5.46 -26.87 19.35
N SER A 262 5.48 -26.30 20.56
CA SER A 262 6.10 -24.99 20.82
C SER A 262 7.60 -24.95 20.55
N ASP A 263 8.28 -26.10 20.67
CA ASP A 263 9.70 -26.28 20.39
C ASP A 263 10.06 -25.96 18.94
N ARG A 264 9.07 -26.09 18.05
CA ARG A 264 9.19 -25.83 16.61
C ARG A 264 8.82 -24.41 16.21
N TRP A 265 8.32 -23.57 17.12
CA TRP A 265 7.87 -22.23 16.74
C TRP A 265 9.07 -21.37 16.37
N GLN A 266 9.09 -20.86 15.13
CA GLN A 266 10.10 -19.91 14.65
C GLN A 266 9.60 -18.47 14.72
N MET A 267 8.35 -18.27 14.30
CA MET A 267 7.68 -16.99 14.32
C MET A 267 6.33 -17.12 15.03
N LEU A 268 6.10 -16.28 16.02
CA LEU A 268 4.81 -16.12 16.67
C LEU A 268 4.36 -14.67 16.59
N THR A 269 3.25 -14.44 15.89
CA THR A 269 2.52 -13.16 15.96
C THR A 269 1.16 -13.39 16.58
N MET A 270 0.83 -12.63 17.62
CA MET A 270 -0.41 -12.79 18.37
C MET A 270 -1.05 -11.42 18.63
N GLU A 271 -2.21 -11.20 18.04
CA GLU A 271 -3.09 -10.07 18.33
C GLU A 271 -4.24 -10.57 19.21
N ALA A 272 -4.13 -10.46 20.53
CA ALA A 272 -5.08 -11.06 21.46
C ALA A 272 -5.16 -10.29 22.78
N THR A 273 -6.13 -10.61 23.63
CA THR A 273 -6.19 -10.04 24.98
C THR A 273 -5.05 -10.60 25.87
N PRO A 274 -4.58 -9.85 26.88
CA PRO A 274 -3.53 -10.32 27.79
C PRO A 274 -3.82 -11.69 28.44
N ILE A 275 -5.09 -11.98 28.76
CA ILE A 275 -5.54 -13.27 29.30
C ILE A 275 -5.20 -14.44 28.37
N VAL A 276 -5.43 -14.26 27.07
CA VAL A 276 -5.19 -15.31 26.07
C VAL A 276 -3.69 -15.51 25.86
N ILE A 277 -2.90 -14.42 25.86
CA ILE A 277 -1.43 -14.48 25.76
C ILE A 277 -0.85 -15.22 26.98
N ALA A 278 -1.36 -14.95 28.18
CA ALA A 278 -1.00 -15.69 29.39
C ALA A 278 -1.40 -17.18 29.35
N GLY A 279 -2.31 -17.56 28.45
CA GLY A 279 -2.62 -18.95 28.13
C GLY A 279 -1.46 -19.73 27.52
N LEU A 280 -0.42 -19.04 27.02
CA LEU A 280 0.75 -19.66 26.44
C LEU A 280 1.78 -20.16 27.47
N GLY A 281 1.55 -19.99 28.77
CA GLY A 281 2.52 -20.31 29.82
C GLY A 281 3.13 -21.74 29.75
N ALA A 282 2.38 -22.71 29.22
CA ALA A 282 2.90 -24.07 29.02
C ALA A 282 4.06 -24.16 28.00
N ALA A 283 4.24 -23.15 27.14
CA ALA A 283 5.34 -23.07 26.19
C ALA A 283 6.67 -22.64 26.84
N ARG A 284 6.66 -22.13 28.08
CA ARG A 284 7.87 -21.67 28.78
C ARG A 284 8.94 -22.78 28.80
N GLY A 285 10.17 -22.42 28.41
CA GLY A 285 11.29 -23.36 28.31
C GLY A 285 11.26 -24.30 27.09
N ARG A 286 10.23 -24.20 26.24
CA ARG A 286 10.07 -25.01 25.02
C ARG A 286 9.99 -24.12 23.78
N LEU A 287 10.80 -23.06 23.72
CA LEU A 287 10.83 -22.07 22.63
C LEU A 287 12.24 -22.00 22.00
N ALA A 288 12.85 -23.16 21.72
CA ALA A 288 14.24 -23.26 21.31
C ALA A 288 14.54 -22.63 19.93
N LEU A 289 13.55 -22.61 19.03
CA LEU A 289 13.68 -22.08 17.66
C LEU A 289 13.03 -20.71 17.47
N LEU A 290 12.45 -20.11 18.52
CA LEU A 290 11.68 -18.87 18.39
C LEU A 290 12.62 -17.70 18.11
N LYS A 291 12.52 -17.13 16.90
CA LYS A 291 13.31 -16.00 16.43
C LYS A 291 12.55 -14.68 16.39
N TYR A 292 11.26 -14.76 16.04
CA TYR A 292 10.40 -13.59 15.83
C TYR A 292 9.18 -13.66 16.73
N LEU A 293 9.01 -12.66 17.59
CA LEU A 293 7.87 -12.54 18.49
C LEU A 293 7.17 -11.20 18.26
N THR A 294 5.87 -11.24 18.03
CA THR A 294 5.02 -10.05 17.99
C THR A 294 3.78 -10.25 18.87
N LEU A 295 3.62 -9.39 19.87
CA LEU A 295 2.48 -9.40 20.80
C LEU A 295 1.72 -8.07 20.66
N GLN A 296 0.44 -8.15 20.34
CA GLN A 296 -0.44 -7.00 20.16
C GLN A 296 -1.73 -7.18 20.98
N THR A 297 -2.06 -6.23 21.84
CA THR A 297 -3.28 -6.26 22.65
C THR A 297 -4.18 -5.06 22.29
N PRO A 298 -5.48 -5.26 22.05
CA PRO A 298 -6.40 -4.18 21.70
C PRO A 298 -6.66 -3.23 22.89
N TRP A 299 -6.71 -1.92 22.62
CA TRP A 299 -6.79 -0.85 23.64
C TRP A 299 -8.19 -0.63 24.24
N HIS A 300 -9.24 -1.09 23.57
CA HIS A 300 -10.63 -0.76 23.92
C HIS A 300 -11.28 -1.70 24.95
N ARG A 301 -10.53 -2.63 25.54
CA ARG A 301 -11.06 -3.56 26.55
C ARG A 301 -10.30 -3.33 27.85
N TYR A 302 -11.06 -3.19 28.92
CA TYR A 302 -10.62 -2.93 30.29
C TYR A 302 -9.37 -3.73 30.67
N PHE A 303 -8.54 -3.14 31.54
CA PHE A 303 -7.30 -3.66 32.13
C PHE A 303 -7.48 -4.95 32.97
N ASP A 304 -8.41 -5.81 32.61
CA ASP A 304 -8.59 -7.16 33.16
C ASP A 304 -7.55 -8.08 32.52
N GLY A 305 -6.28 -7.83 32.81
CA GLY A 305 -5.16 -8.72 32.52
C GLY A 305 -4.63 -9.33 33.81
N PRO A 306 -3.93 -10.47 33.76
CA PRO A 306 -3.21 -10.94 34.93
C PRO A 306 -2.22 -9.87 35.39
N SER A 307 -2.25 -9.50 36.67
CA SER A 307 -1.23 -8.65 37.30
C SER A 307 0.14 -9.33 37.35
N ALA A 308 0.19 -10.65 37.13
CA ALA A 308 1.41 -11.43 37.10
C ALA A 308 2.25 -11.12 35.84
N PRO A 309 3.58 -11.16 35.94
CA PRO A 309 4.46 -11.01 34.79
C PRO A 309 4.24 -12.13 33.77
N LEU A 310 4.37 -11.81 32.48
CA LEU A 310 4.33 -12.76 31.39
C LEU A 310 5.74 -13.32 31.18
N ASP A 311 6.00 -14.49 31.75
CA ASP A 311 7.31 -15.17 31.77
C ASP A 311 7.47 -16.27 30.70
N THR A 312 6.42 -16.51 29.90
CA THR A 312 6.40 -17.52 28.84
C THR A 312 7.61 -17.44 27.92
N PHE A 313 8.03 -16.22 27.58
CA PHE A 313 9.06 -15.93 26.57
C PHE A 313 10.44 -15.64 27.17
N GLU A 314 10.62 -15.80 28.49
CA GLU A 314 11.88 -15.55 29.20
C GLU A 314 12.99 -16.50 28.72
N ILE A 315 12.65 -17.76 28.43
CA ILE A 315 13.58 -18.81 28.00
C ILE A 315 13.37 -19.09 26.51
N ALA A 316 13.95 -18.24 25.66
CA ALA A 316 13.92 -18.34 24.19
C ALA A 316 15.31 -18.00 23.60
N PRO A 317 16.23 -18.98 23.51
CA PRO A 317 17.66 -18.71 23.27
C PRO A 317 18.01 -18.22 21.87
N GLN A 318 17.09 -18.31 20.90
CA GLN A 318 17.29 -17.78 19.54
C GLN A 318 16.44 -16.55 19.25
N LEU A 319 15.84 -15.93 20.27
CA LEU A 319 14.98 -14.77 20.06
C LEU A 319 15.82 -13.57 19.63
N GLU A 320 15.54 -13.06 18.43
CA GLU A 320 16.31 -11.98 17.79
C GLU A 320 15.44 -10.73 17.62
N THR A 321 14.16 -10.90 17.24
CA THR A 321 13.24 -9.80 16.91
C THR A 321 11.99 -9.85 17.78
N VAL A 322 11.70 -8.74 18.47
CA VAL A 322 10.53 -8.60 19.34
C VAL A 322 9.75 -7.33 19.04
N SER A 323 8.42 -7.45 18.92
CA SER A 323 7.49 -6.32 18.87
C SER A 323 6.39 -6.47 19.91
N VAL A 324 6.28 -5.54 20.86
CA VAL A 324 5.24 -5.53 21.90
C VAL A 324 4.37 -4.28 21.78
N SER A 325 3.05 -4.43 21.79
CA SER A 325 2.13 -3.29 21.69
C SER A 325 0.83 -3.51 22.46
N GLY A 326 0.48 -2.55 23.31
CA GLY A 326 -0.80 -2.47 24.01
C GLY A 326 -0.67 -2.71 25.52
N PRO A 327 -1.77 -2.63 26.29
CA PRO A 327 -1.71 -2.67 27.74
C PRO A 327 -1.38 -4.08 28.27
N PHE A 328 -0.15 -4.24 28.78
CA PHE A 328 0.22 -5.35 29.65
C PHE A 328 0.21 -4.83 31.10
N VAL A 329 -0.58 -5.47 31.97
CA VAL A 329 -0.67 -5.10 33.39
C VAL A 329 0.59 -5.54 34.15
N GLY A 330 1.19 -6.66 33.75
CA GLY A 330 2.47 -7.17 34.26
C GLY A 330 3.62 -7.04 33.25
N GLU A 331 4.86 -7.19 33.73
CA GLU A 331 6.09 -7.16 32.93
C GLU A 331 6.15 -8.32 31.93
N VAL A 332 6.56 -8.07 30.69
CA VAL A 332 6.86 -9.12 29.71
C VAL A 332 8.34 -9.48 29.83
N LYS A 333 8.64 -10.66 30.39
CA LYS A 333 10.02 -11.12 30.54
C LYS A 333 10.54 -11.69 29.22
N LEU A 334 11.69 -11.19 28.80
CA LEU A 334 12.36 -11.55 27.55
C LEU A 334 13.86 -11.73 27.79
N PRO A 335 14.56 -12.53 26.97
CA PRO A 335 16.02 -12.60 26.97
C PRO A 335 16.60 -11.34 26.31
N PHE A 336 16.55 -10.20 27.00
CA PHE A 336 16.89 -8.90 26.40
C PHE A 336 18.31 -8.82 25.84
N SER A 337 19.30 -9.45 26.49
CA SER A 337 20.73 -9.36 26.14
C SER A 337 21.11 -9.87 24.76
N GLN A 338 20.21 -10.61 24.09
CA GLN A 338 20.44 -11.22 22.77
C GLN A 338 19.57 -10.62 21.66
N LEU A 339 18.74 -9.62 21.97
CA LEU A 339 17.82 -9.04 20.99
C LEU A 339 18.56 -8.14 19.99
N VAL A 340 18.25 -8.32 18.71
CA VAL A 340 18.80 -7.55 17.58
C VAL A 340 17.83 -6.45 17.16
N HIS A 341 16.53 -6.72 17.19
CA HIS A 341 15.49 -5.75 16.85
C HIS A 341 14.42 -5.71 17.94
N TYR A 342 14.23 -4.55 18.55
CA TYR A 342 13.24 -4.34 19.58
C TYR A 342 12.29 -3.20 19.24
N LYS A 343 11.00 -3.50 19.28
CA LYS A 343 9.93 -2.54 19.09
C LYS A 343 8.94 -2.61 20.24
N GLU A 344 8.69 -1.49 20.89
CA GLU A 344 7.67 -1.40 21.91
C GLU A 344 6.80 -0.17 21.72
N ARG A 345 5.48 -0.34 21.87
CA ARG A 345 4.58 0.80 21.78
C ARG A 345 4.75 1.73 22.97
N ARG A 346 4.72 1.21 24.19
CA ARG A 346 4.87 1.98 25.43
C ARG A 346 5.79 1.23 26.37
N ILE A 347 6.92 1.82 26.70
CA ILE A 347 7.93 1.21 27.57
C ILE A 347 7.72 1.67 29.01
N ALA A 348 7.81 0.74 29.96
CA ALA A 348 7.86 1.05 31.38
C ALA A 348 9.29 1.44 31.78
N SER A 349 9.46 2.36 32.73
CA SER A 349 10.78 2.92 33.11
C SER A 349 11.79 1.86 33.55
N ASN A 350 11.33 0.80 34.23
CA ASN A 350 12.17 -0.30 34.69
C ASN A 350 12.71 -1.19 33.54
N LEU A 351 11.98 -1.29 32.43
CA LEU A 351 12.34 -2.13 31.28
C LEU A 351 13.41 -1.50 30.39
N MET A 352 13.55 -0.17 30.40
CA MET A 352 14.51 0.52 29.53
C MET A 352 15.94 0.04 29.75
N SER A 353 16.33 -0.14 31.02
CA SER A 353 17.65 -0.65 31.40
C SER A 353 17.91 -2.06 30.87
N GLN A 354 16.87 -2.89 30.77
CA GLN A 354 16.99 -4.26 30.25
C GLN A 354 17.11 -4.25 28.72
N VAL A 355 16.29 -3.46 28.02
CA VAL A 355 16.32 -3.39 26.54
C VAL A 355 17.69 -2.96 26.00
N ILE A 356 18.30 -1.94 26.62
CA ILE A 356 19.63 -1.43 26.20
C ILE A 356 20.80 -2.28 26.72
N SER A 357 20.54 -3.32 27.52
CA SER A 357 21.60 -4.26 27.93
C SER A 357 22.08 -5.13 26.75
N SER A 358 21.32 -5.20 25.66
CA SER A 358 21.74 -5.89 24.44
C SER A 358 22.81 -5.10 23.69
N ALA A 359 24.03 -5.61 23.71
CA ALA A 359 25.10 -5.11 22.85
C ALA A 359 24.83 -5.40 21.35
N LEU A 360 24.00 -6.41 21.03
CA LEU A 360 23.68 -6.83 19.66
C LEU A 360 22.56 -6.03 19.00
N LEU A 361 22.00 -5.03 19.69
CA LEU A 361 20.84 -4.29 19.23
C LEU A 361 21.18 -3.44 17.99
N GLU A 362 20.55 -3.76 16.86
CA GLU A 362 20.68 -3.03 15.60
C GLU A 362 19.53 -2.05 15.36
N SER A 363 18.33 -2.36 15.89
CA SER A 363 17.16 -1.47 15.76
C SER A 363 16.37 -1.37 17.05
N LEU A 364 16.08 -0.13 17.46
CA LEU A 364 15.25 0.22 18.59
C LEU A 364 14.10 1.13 18.14
N THR A 365 12.86 0.71 18.39
CA THR A 365 11.65 1.51 18.10
C THR A 365 10.76 1.64 19.33
N ILE A 366 10.54 2.86 19.81
CA ILE A 366 9.65 3.17 20.93
C ILE A 366 8.62 4.19 20.48
N LEU A 367 7.32 3.87 20.56
CA LEU A 367 6.28 4.72 19.95
C LEU A 367 5.59 5.70 20.92
N GLU A 368 5.72 5.46 22.22
CA GLU A 368 5.15 6.25 23.31
C GLU A 368 6.13 6.19 24.50
N LEU A 369 7.22 6.93 24.39
CA LEU A 369 8.21 7.11 25.45
C LEU A 369 7.69 8.15 26.44
N SER A 370 7.65 7.81 27.73
CA SER A 370 7.27 8.74 28.79
C SER A 370 8.45 9.67 29.12
N ASP A 371 8.15 10.94 29.40
CA ASP A 371 9.15 11.99 29.64
C ASP A 371 9.93 11.82 30.94
N LEU A 372 9.45 10.95 31.84
CA LEU A 372 10.12 10.59 33.09
C LEU A 372 11.24 9.55 32.88
N ILE A 373 11.32 8.93 31.70
CA ILE A 373 12.30 7.88 31.42
C ILE A 373 13.57 8.51 30.91
N VAL A 374 14.65 8.38 31.68
CA VAL A 374 15.99 8.80 31.28
C VAL A 374 16.78 7.55 30.88
N PHE A 375 17.43 7.56 29.71
CA PHE A 375 18.33 6.47 29.39
C PHE A 375 19.56 6.54 30.30
N PRO A 376 20.03 5.41 30.85
CA PRO A 376 21.30 5.40 31.55
C PRO A 376 22.45 5.64 30.56
N ALA A 377 23.61 6.02 31.09
CA ALA A 377 24.82 6.17 30.27
C ALA A 377 25.22 4.82 29.68
N VAL A 378 24.98 4.64 28.38
CA VAL A 378 25.24 3.37 27.68
C VAL A 378 25.72 3.62 26.25
N THR A 379 26.63 2.76 25.81
CA THR A 379 27.08 2.70 24.42
C THR A 379 26.42 1.51 23.73
N LEU A 380 25.72 1.77 22.62
CA LEU A 380 25.11 0.72 21.79
C LEU A 380 25.89 0.63 20.48
N PRO A 381 26.91 -0.25 20.39
CA PRO A 381 27.90 -0.20 19.32
C PRO A 381 27.36 -0.60 17.95
N HIS A 382 26.30 -1.41 17.90
CA HIS A 382 25.72 -1.94 16.67
C HIS A 382 24.40 -1.28 16.29
N LEU A 383 23.93 -0.26 17.03
CA LEU A 383 22.63 0.34 16.76
C LEU A 383 22.67 1.19 15.49
N VAL A 384 22.06 0.67 14.42
CA VAL A 384 21.95 1.30 13.10
C VAL A 384 20.71 2.19 13.01
N LYS A 385 19.62 1.83 13.70
CA LYS A 385 18.32 2.47 13.57
C LYS A 385 17.66 2.78 14.92
N LEU A 386 17.41 4.06 15.18
CA LEU A 386 16.71 4.55 16.36
C LEU A 386 15.41 5.25 15.94
N GLN A 387 14.27 4.78 16.45
CA GLN A 387 12.96 5.42 16.24
C GLN A 387 12.27 5.67 17.59
N VAL A 388 11.99 6.92 17.93
CA VAL A 388 11.39 7.29 19.24
C VAL A 388 10.27 8.31 19.04
N LYS A 389 9.13 8.09 19.67
CA LYS A 389 8.08 9.11 19.84
C LYS A 389 7.79 9.33 21.32
N PHE A 390 7.82 10.58 21.74
CA PHE A 390 7.51 11.02 23.10
C PHE A 390 6.00 11.21 23.30
N GLN A 391 5.51 10.97 24.52
CA GLN A 391 4.09 11.11 24.87
C GLN A 391 3.67 12.58 25.02
N HIS A 392 4.46 13.38 25.74
CA HIS A 392 4.22 14.81 25.90
C HIS A 392 5.47 15.60 25.55
N GLU A 393 6.46 15.66 26.45
CA GLU A 393 7.39 16.78 26.49
C GLU A 393 8.90 16.48 26.50
N SER A 394 9.49 15.29 26.42
CA SER A 394 10.99 15.17 26.41
C SER A 394 11.71 16.09 27.43
N ILE A 395 11.18 16.26 28.66
CA ILE A 395 11.70 17.24 29.63
C ILE A 395 13.04 16.74 30.19
N GLY A 396 13.16 15.43 30.43
CA GLY A 396 14.39 14.82 30.97
C GLY A 396 15.43 14.50 29.91
N ASN A 397 16.72 14.44 30.27
CA ASN A 397 17.90 14.15 29.44
C ASN A 397 17.92 12.75 28.79
N SER A 398 16.78 12.28 28.26
CA SER A 398 16.57 10.90 27.83
C SER A 398 17.58 10.49 26.77
N LEU A 399 17.80 11.31 25.74
CA LEU A 399 18.74 10.95 24.67
C LEU A 399 20.21 11.30 25.00
N ASP A 400 20.45 12.21 25.93
CA ASP A 400 21.79 12.79 26.16
C ASP A 400 22.80 11.76 26.65
N ASN A 401 22.35 10.69 27.28
CA ASN A 401 23.20 9.65 27.87
C ASN A 401 23.58 8.51 26.90
N LEU A 402 23.02 8.51 25.69
CA LEU A 402 23.29 7.48 24.69
C LEU A 402 24.55 7.78 23.88
N THR A 403 25.27 6.72 23.49
CA THR A 403 26.42 6.80 22.59
C THR A 403 26.25 5.74 21.49
N LEU A 404 26.05 6.19 20.25
CA LEU A 404 25.57 5.40 19.12
C LEU A 404 26.53 5.46 17.92
N PRO A 405 27.67 4.77 17.95
CA PRO A 405 28.74 4.94 16.95
C PRO A 405 28.43 4.42 15.55
N ALA A 406 27.45 3.51 15.40
CA ALA A 406 27.06 2.90 14.12
C ALA A 406 25.73 3.44 13.54
N ILE A 407 25.21 4.54 14.10
CA ILE A 407 23.89 5.06 13.74
C ILE A 407 23.83 5.54 12.28
N GLU A 408 22.84 5.05 11.53
CA GLU A 408 22.56 5.46 10.14
C GLU A 408 21.17 6.09 9.98
N GLU A 409 20.18 5.70 10.80
CA GLU A 409 18.82 6.24 10.76
C GLU A 409 18.35 6.68 12.16
N ILE A 410 17.97 7.95 12.29
CA ILE A 410 17.27 8.50 13.47
C ILE A 410 15.91 9.02 13.06
N ARG A 411 14.86 8.56 13.75
CA ARG A 411 13.52 9.12 13.67
C ARG A 411 13.02 9.50 15.06
N ALA A 412 12.76 10.77 15.30
CA ALA A 412 12.34 11.27 16.61
C ALA A 412 11.11 12.18 16.48
N VAL A 413 10.10 12.00 17.32
CA VAL A 413 8.90 12.84 17.35
C VAL A 413 8.58 13.24 18.78
N ALA A 414 8.65 14.53 19.09
CA ALA A 414 8.19 15.10 20.36
C ALA A 414 7.06 16.11 20.09
N PRO A 415 5.86 15.90 20.67
CA PRO A 415 4.76 16.86 20.56
C PRO A 415 5.06 18.21 21.22
N LEU A 416 5.89 18.24 22.27
CA LEU A 416 6.27 19.45 23.00
C LEU A 416 7.81 19.55 23.10
N GLY A 417 8.33 20.77 23.11
CA GLY A 417 9.75 21.07 23.28
C GLY A 417 10.59 21.04 21.98
N ASN A 418 11.92 21.09 22.16
CA ASN A 418 12.92 21.13 21.09
C ASN A 418 13.88 19.92 21.16
N LEU A 419 13.74 18.99 20.23
CA LEU A 419 14.60 17.79 20.12
C LEU A 419 15.94 18.03 19.42
N ILE A 420 16.07 19.11 18.64
CA ILE A 420 17.22 19.31 17.74
C ILE A 420 18.52 19.46 18.54
N ALA A 421 18.52 20.30 19.58
CA ALA A 421 19.68 20.49 20.46
C ALA A 421 20.14 19.17 21.11
N ARG A 422 19.22 18.29 21.47
CA ARG A 422 19.51 17.01 22.12
C ARG A 422 20.00 15.94 21.16
N LEU A 423 19.56 15.99 19.92
CA LEU A 423 20.14 15.16 18.87
C LEU A 423 21.56 15.63 18.56
N ALA A 424 21.82 16.93 18.60
CA ALA A 424 23.16 17.48 18.42
C ALA A 424 24.12 17.04 19.54
N THR A 425 23.69 17.02 20.80
CA THR A 425 24.50 16.49 21.93
C THR A 425 24.76 14.99 21.76
N LEU A 426 23.73 14.20 21.42
CA LEU A 426 23.87 12.76 21.16
C LEU A 426 24.87 12.47 20.03
N ILE A 427 24.79 13.19 18.91
CA ILE A 427 25.66 12.95 17.75
C ILE A 427 27.09 13.40 18.06
N SER A 428 27.26 14.55 18.70
CA SER A 428 28.58 15.07 19.12
C SER A 428 29.33 14.06 19.98
N ARG A 429 28.61 13.29 20.81
CA ARG A 429 29.18 12.23 21.65
C ARG A 429 29.49 10.93 20.89
N SER A 430 28.73 10.62 19.84
CA SER A 430 28.62 9.26 19.32
C SER A 430 29.70 8.84 18.31
N ASN A 431 30.27 9.76 17.53
CA ASN A 431 31.53 9.59 16.77
C ASN A 431 31.77 10.78 15.83
N THR A 432 33.04 11.02 15.48
CA THR A 432 33.45 11.80 14.31
C THR A 432 34.32 10.91 13.40
N PRO A 433 33.96 10.67 12.13
CA PRO A 433 32.83 11.21 11.37
C PRO A 433 31.50 10.47 11.62
N CYS A 434 30.40 11.24 11.66
CA CYS A 434 29.04 10.71 11.80
C CYS A 434 28.60 9.98 10.53
N ARG A 435 27.98 8.79 10.68
CA ARG A 435 27.48 7.94 9.57
C ARG A 435 25.99 8.09 9.30
N LEU A 436 25.35 9.09 9.90
CA LEU A 436 23.91 9.30 9.79
C LEU A 436 23.52 9.62 8.34
N LYS A 437 22.69 8.76 7.74
CA LYS A 437 22.17 8.90 6.37
C LYS A 437 20.75 9.45 6.36
N THR A 438 19.95 9.11 7.37
CA THR A 438 18.54 9.51 7.44
C THR A 438 18.21 10.13 8.79
N LEU A 439 17.71 11.35 8.77
CA LEU A 439 17.29 12.10 9.95
C LEU A 439 15.85 12.56 9.76
N SER A 440 14.96 12.11 10.63
CA SER A 440 13.56 12.53 10.65
C SER A 440 13.18 13.02 12.04
N VAL A 441 12.88 14.32 12.19
CA VAL A 441 12.60 14.95 13.48
C VAL A 441 11.31 15.75 13.39
N ARG A 442 10.39 15.54 14.33
CA ARG A 442 9.21 16.40 14.52
C ARG A 442 9.21 16.94 15.94
N THR A 443 9.09 18.25 16.08
CA THR A 443 9.20 18.96 17.35
C THR A 443 8.30 20.19 17.34
N GLU A 444 7.91 20.70 18.50
CA GLU A 444 6.99 21.85 18.65
C GLU A 444 7.61 23.17 18.16
N PHE A 445 8.87 23.41 18.51
CA PHE A 445 9.62 24.59 18.07
C PHE A 445 11.08 24.22 17.82
N ILE A 446 11.70 24.98 16.92
CA ILE A 446 13.15 24.95 16.66
C ILE A 446 13.66 26.36 16.94
N GLU A 447 14.75 26.47 17.71
CA GLU A 447 15.42 27.74 17.91
C GLU A 447 16.30 28.07 16.69
N PRO A 448 16.38 29.34 16.26
CA PRO A 448 17.15 29.71 15.08
C PRO A 448 18.62 29.28 15.19
N GLY A 449 19.10 28.47 14.25
CA GLY A 449 20.48 27.99 14.18
C GLY A 449 20.71 26.61 14.81
N ASP A 450 19.73 26.04 15.50
CA ASP A 450 19.84 24.70 16.09
C ASP A 450 19.95 23.63 15.02
N LEU A 451 19.09 23.71 13.98
CA LEU A 451 19.12 22.75 12.87
C LEU A 451 20.44 22.88 12.11
N THR A 452 20.92 24.11 11.89
CA THR A 452 22.24 24.37 11.30
C THR A 452 23.36 23.73 12.12
N SER A 453 23.30 23.84 13.45
CA SER A 453 24.30 23.26 14.36
C SER A 453 24.29 21.72 14.30
N LEU A 454 23.11 21.12 14.24
CA LEU A 454 22.95 19.67 14.05
C LEU A 454 23.51 19.20 12.70
N LEU A 455 23.19 19.90 11.61
CA LEU A 455 23.59 19.53 10.25
C LEU A 455 25.11 19.63 10.02
N LYS A 456 25.80 20.53 10.73
CA LYS A 456 27.28 20.60 10.73
C LYS A 456 27.92 19.30 11.24
N LEU A 457 27.24 18.58 12.13
CA LEU A 457 27.72 17.31 12.69
C LEU A 457 27.44 16.11 11.80
N THR A 458 26.60 16.25 10.76
CA THR A 458 26.07 15.13 9.96
C THR A 458 26.36 15.29 8.45
N PRO A 459 27.62 15.39 8.01
CA PRO A 459 27.96 15.68 6.60
C PRO A 459 27.51 14.60 5.60
N GLU A 460 27.32 13.36 6.05
CA GLU A 460 26.93 12.19 5.25
C GLU A 460 25.41 12.03 5.06
N LEU A 461 24.61 13.01 5.50
CA LEU A 461 23.16 12.95 5.46
C LEU A 461 22.62 12.93 4.02
N VAL A 462 21.73 11.98 3.73
CA VAL A 462 21.10 11.77 2.41
C VAL A 462 19.62 12.16 2.43
N ASP A 463 18.91 11.90 3.53
CA ASP A 463 17.48 12.19 3.68
C ASP A 463 17.21 12.95 4.99
N LEU A 464 16.66 14.17 4.86
CA LEU A 464 16.28 15.04 5.96
C LEU A 464 14.76 15.21 5.96
N ASP A 465 14.14 15.05 7.12
CA ASP A 465 12.71 15.27 7.32
C ASP A 465 12.44 16.02 8.62
N THR A 466 12.17 17.32 8.59
CA THR A 466 12.08 18.17 9.80
C THR A 466 10.84 19.07 9.84
N THR A 467 10.43 19.55 11.01
CA THR A 467 9.37 20.56 11.15
C THR A 467 9.89 21.97 10.80
N ILE A 468 9.07 22.82 10.20
CA ILE A 468 9.27 24.28 10.12
C ILE A 468 8.24 24.97 11.01
N THR A 469 8.70 25.76 11.98
CA THR A 469 7.86 26.49 12.95
C THR A 469 7.93 28.01 12.71
N LYS A 470 7.00 28.79 13.29
CA LYS A 470 6.93 30.26 13.10
C LYS A 470 8.18 31.04 13.54
N SER A 471 9.02 30.48 14.41
CA SER A 471 10.15 31.15 15.05
C SER A 471 11.35 31.29 14.11
N ASN A 472 11.33 32.24 13.16
CA ASN A 472 12.50 32.64 12.35
C ASN A 472 13.36 31.50 11.76
N ASN A 473 12.78 30.32 11.50
CA ASN A 473 13.50 29.15 10.98
C ASN A 473 13.96 29.29 9.54
N PHE A 474 13.60 30.39 8.87
CA PHE A 474 14.14 30.73 7.55
C PHE A 474 15.67 30.81 7.56
N VAL A 475 16.30 31.12 8.71
CA VAL A 475 17.76 31.15 8.88
C VAL A 475 18.38 29.76 8.67
N ASP A 476 17.76 28.71 9.22
CA ASP A 476 18.23 27.34 9.06
C ASP A 476 18.01 26.80 7.64
N ILE A 477 16.88 27.17 7.02
CA ILE A 477 16.60 26.83 5.61
C ILE A 477 17.57 27.56 4.67
N ALA A 478 17.84 28.85 4.92
CA ALA A 478 18.81 29.62 4.15
C ALA A 478 20.22 29.04 4.31
N SER A 479 20.58 28.54 5.49
CA SER A 479 21.89 27.89 5.70
C SER A 479 22.08 26.63 4.85
N LEU A 480 20.99 25.92 4.50
CA LEU A 480 21.03 24.76 3.59
C LEU A 480 21.28 25.15 2.11
N SER A 481 20.96 26.39 1.71
CA SER A 481 21.14 26.89 0.34
C SER A 481 22.60 27.22 0.00
N TYR A 482 23.50 27.23 0.99
CA TYR A 482 24.94 27.45 0.85
C TYR A 482 25.37 28.86 0.37
N LYS A 483 24.43 29.80 0.23
CA LYS A 483 24.67 31.14 -0.33
C LYS A 483 25.76 31.95 0.41
N ASP A 484 25.81 31.86 1.74
CA ASP A 484 26.62 32.74 2.61
C ASP A 484 27.79 32.04 3.32
N SER A 485 28.02 30.73 3.06
CA SER A 485 29.04 29.93 3.78
C SER A 485 30.10 29.38 2.84
N SER A 486 31.32 29.18 3.32
CA SER A 486 32.44 28.61 2.55
C SER A 486 32.53 27.08 2.60
N THR A 487 31.72 26.42 3.44
CA THR A 487 31.63 24.95 3.54
C THR A 487 30.18 24.47 3.43
N PRO A 488 29.82 23.63 2.43
CA PRO A 488 28.44 23.21 2.24
C PRO A 488 27.97 22.30 3.36
N LEU A 489 26.81 22.65 3.94
CA LEU A 489 26.12 21.79 4.88
C LEU A 489 25.52 20.60 4.12
N VAL A 490 25.68 19.40 4.68
CA VAL A 490 25.10 18.15 4.17
C VAL A 490 25.23 18.00 2.64
N PRO A 491 26.47 17.95 2.10
CA PRO A 491 26.71 17.92 0.65
C PRO A 491 26.09 16.70 -0.04
N ARG A 492 25.82 15.61 0.68
CA ARG A 492 25.22 14.38 0.15
C ARG A 492 23.69 14.33 0.20
N LEU A 493 23.03 15.42 0.60
CA LEU A 493 21.58 15.46 0.76
C LEU A 493 20.86 15.36 -0.60
N GLU A 494 20.09 14.29 -0.79
CA GLU A 494 19.29 14.03 -2.00
C GLU A 494 17.79 14.24 -1.78
N SER A 495 17.31 14.12 -0.53
CA SER A 495 15.90 14.25 -0.16
C SER A 495 15.73 15.15 1.05
N CYS A 496 14.89 16.18 0.92
CA CYS A 496 14.59 17.14 1.97
C CYS A 496 13.08 17.34 2.09
N ARG A 497 12.57 17.10 3.29
CA ARG A 497 11.14 17.06 3.60
C ARG A 497 10.86 17.98 4.78
N PHE A 498 9.92 18.89 4.60
CA PHE A 498 9.53 19.83 5.63
C PHE A 498 8.08 19.61 6.02
N TYR A 499 7.80 19.60 7.32
CA TYR A 499 6.44 19.54 7.84
C TYR A 499 6.06 20.89 8.43
N ILE A 500 4.93 21.42 7.96
CA ILE A 500 4.47 22.75 8.31
C ILE A 500 3.09 22.62 8.95
N GLU A 501 3.03 22.97 10.23
CA GLU A 501 1.79 22.95 11.02
C GLU A 501 0.92 24.19 10.77
N GLU A 502 1.56 25.29 10.37
CA GLU A 502 0.91 26.60 10.23
C GLU A 502 1.12 27.22 8.84
N ALA A 503 0.73 28.49 8.63
CA ALA A 503 0.94 29.15 7.35
C ALA A 503 2.42 29.50 7.12
N VAL A 504 2.93 29.25 5.91
CA VAL A 504 4.27 29.66 5.46
C VAL A 504 4.34 31.19 5.45
N SER A 505 5.38 31.76 6.07
CA SER A 505 5.67 33.20 6.01
C SER A 505 6.38 33.56 4.71
N ALA A 506 6.33 34.82 4.28
CA ALA A 506 7.02 35.27 3.06
C ALA A 506 8.54 34.97 3.11
N GLU A 507 9.16 35.14 4.27
CA GLU A 507 10.58 34.85 4.51
C GLU A 507 10.88 33.35 4.39
N THR A 508 9.97 32.51 4.84
CA THR A 508 10.09 31.04 4.73
C THR A 508 9.93 30.59 3.29
N SER A 509 8.96 31.15 2.54
CA SER A 509 8.81 30.91 1.10
C SER A 509 10.06 31.32 0.33
N GLN A 510 10.61 32.49 0.64
CA GLN A 510 11.86 32.96 0.02
C GLN A 510 13.01 31.99 0.31
N ALA A 511 13.20 31.57 1.56
CA ALA A 511 14.26 30.64 1.93
C ALA A 511 14.12 29.26 1.25
N LEU A 512 12.89 28.74 1.11
CA LEU A 512 12.62 27.49 0.40
C LEU A 512 12.91 27.59 -1.10
N ASN A 513 12.54 28.71 -1.74
CA ASN A 513 12.85 28.95 -3.14
C ASN A 513 14.34 29.14 -3.38
N GLU A 514 15.03 29.84 -2.48
CA GLU A 514 16.50 29.97 -2.52
C GLU A 514 17.16 28.58 -2.37
N LEU A 515 16.74 27.77 -1.40
CA LEU A 515 17.21 26.40 -1.24
C LEU A 515 17.04 25.59 -2.54
N ALA A 516 15.86 25.67 -3.16
CA ALA A 516 15.58 24.95 -4.39
C ALA A 516 16.44 25.43 -5.56
N ALA A 517 16.61 26.74 -5.72
CA ALA A 517 17.46 27.32 -6.77
C ALA A 517 18.92 26.87 -6.65
N PHE A 518 19.47 26.81 -5.43
CA PHE A 518 20.87 26.46 -5.21
C PHE A 518 21.14 24.95 -5.09
N ARG A 519 20.15 24.12 -4.75
CA ARG A 519 20.34 22.68 -4.54
C ARG A 519 19.60 21.78 -5.53
N CYS A 520 18.42 22.17 -6.02
CA CYS A 520 17.66 21.37 -6.99
C CYS A 520 18.10 21.62 -8.44
N GLU A 521 18.52 22.84 -8.78
CA GLU A 521 18.83 23.22 -10.18
C GLU A 521 20.32 23.01 -10.58
N LEU A 522 21.13 22.44 -9.67
CA LEU A 522 22.54 22.12 -9.91
C LEU A 522 22.73 21.25 -11.16
N GLU A 523 23.79 21.52 -11.93
CA GLU A 523 24.15 20.67 -13.07
C GLU A 523 24.72 19.34 -12.58
N SER A 524 24.03 18.25 -12.88
CA SER A 524 24.60 16.91 -12.82
C SER A 524 25.63 16.80 -13.92
N GLU A 525 26.92 16.99 -13.59
CA GLU A 525 27.99 16.56 -14.49
C GLU A 525 27.90 15.03 -14.62
N GLU A 526 27.21 14.59 -15.67
CA GLU A 526 27.27 13.21 -16.19
C GLU A 526 28.67 12.99 -16.77
N THR A 527 29.63 12.71 -15.89
CA THR A 527 30.84 11.98 -16.29
C THR A 527 30.93 10.73 -15.45
N GLU A 528 30.52 9.62 -16.07
CA GLU A 528 30.95 8.29 -15.70
C GLU A 528 32.48 8.33 -15.48
N GLU A 529 32.94 7.93 -14.30
CA GLU A 529 34.35 7.89 -13.83
C GLU A 529 34.92 9.04 -12.98
N ALA A 530 34.11 9.93 -12.41
CA ALA A 530 34.62 10.84 -11.35
C ALA A 530 34.40 10.26 -9.93
N VAL A 531 35.45 9.70 -9.35
CA VAL A 531 35.56 9.43 -7.90
C VAL A 531 35.07 10.68 -7.14
N SER A 532 34.05 10.53 -6.32
CA SER A 532 33.42 11.64 -5.59
C SER A 532 34.46 12.30 -4.67
N LEU A 533 34.99 13.46 -5.06
CA LEU A 533 35.85 14.25 -4.18
C LEU A 533 35.08 14.56 -2.89
N PRO A 534 35.69 14.44 -1.70
CA PRO A 534 35.07 14.85 -0.45
C PRO A 534 34.63 16.32 -0.54
N GLY A 535 33.32 16.57 -0.46
CA GLY A 535 32.75 17.92 -0.51
C GLY A 535 32.03 18.32 -1.81
N LYS A 536 31.95 17.48 -2.86
CA LYS A 536 31.10 17.77 -4.03
C LYS A 536 29.62 17.70 -3.62
N ILE A 537 28.88 18.79 -3.86
CA ILE A 537 27.45 18.90 -3.53
C ILE A 537 26.64 18.06 -4.51
N GLN A 538 25.78 17.19 -4.00
CA GLN A 538 24.81 16.43 -4.77
C GLN A 538 23.53 17.26 -4.98
N PRO A 539 22.90 17.17 -6.18
CA PRO A 539 21.62 17.82 -6.43
C PRO A 539 20.54 17.20 -5.56
N LEU A 540 19.69 18.07 -5.01
CA LEU A 540 18.52 17.67 -4.24
C LEU A 540 17.44 17.16 -5.21
N LYS A 541 17.24 15.84 -5.23
CA LYS A 541 16.29 15.17 -6.12
C LYS A 541 14.84 15.37 -5.67
N ASN A 542 14.63 15.39 -4.35
CA ASN A 542 13.30 15.49 -3.76
C ASN A 542 13.28 16.63 -2.74
N LEU A 543 12.59 17.73 -3.06
CA LEU A 543 12.20 18.74 -2.07
C LEU A 543 10.68 18.69 -1.91
N SER A 544 10.19 18.46 -0.70
CA SER A 544 8.75 18.37 -0.44
C SER A 544 8.36 19.04 0.86
N VAL A 545 7.17 19.63 0.84
CA VAL A 545 6.55 20.32 1.97
C VAL A 545 5.23 19.64 2.29
N TYR A 546 5.04 19.24 3.54
CA TYR A 546 3.86 18.57 4.06
C TYR A 546 3.06 19.52 4.94
N PHE A 547 1.74 19.42 4.86
CA PHE A 547 0.80 20.23 5.62
C PHE A 547 -0.01 19.37 6.57
N ASP A 548 -0.33 19.90 7.75
CA ASP A 548 -1.23 19.21 8.68
C ASP A 548 -2.65 19.07 8.10
N ALA A 549 -3.27 17.91 8.34
CA ALA A 549 -4.60 17.54 7.85
C ALA A 549 -5.75 18.26 8.56
N THR A 550 -5.48 18.96 9.67
CA THR A 550 -6.50 19.52 10.55
C THR A 550 -7.14 20.83 10.05
N THR A 551 -6.59 21.47 9.02
CA THR A 551 -7.05 22.78 8.52
C THR A 551 -7.27 22.83 6.99
N PRO A 552 -8.36 22.25 6.44
CA PRO A 552 -8.83 22.57 5.10
C PRO A 552 -9.43 23.99 5.03
N PRO A 553 -9.27 24.78 3.94
CA PRO A 553 -8.60 24.51 2.66
C PRO A 553 -7.35 25.41 2.49
N TRP A 554 -6.20 25.02 3.03
CA TRP A 554 -5.01 25.89 3.03
C TRP A 554 -4.07 25.70 1.82
N CYS A 555 -4.21 24.62 1.05
CA CYS A 555 -3.25 24.30 -0.02
C CYS A 555 -3.13 25.39 -1.10
N ASP A 556 -4.23 25.98 -1.56
CA ASP A 556 -4.20 26.97 -2.65
C ASP A 556 -3.45 28.26 -2.24
N ARG A 557 -3.65 28.72 -1.00
CA ARG A 557 -2.98 29.93 -0.49
C ARG A 557 -1.50 29.69 -0.24
N GLN A 558 -1.14 28.52 0.28
CA GLN A 558 0.27 28.17 0.52
C GLN A 558 1.05 28.03 -0.79
N GLN A 559 0.44 27.44 -1.82
CA GLN A 559 1.06 27.37 -3.14
C GLN A 559 1.26 28.77 -3.74
N ALA A 560 0.27 29.66 -3.58
CA ALA A 560 0.39 31.06 -4.02
C ALA A 560 1.55 31.79 -3.32
N GLU A 561 1.73 31.60 -2.01
CA GLU A 561 2.85 32.21 -1.28
C GLU A 561 4.22 31.63 -1.69
N LEU A 562 4.30 30.33 -2.02
CA LEU A 562 5.54 29.70 -2.51
C LEU A 562 5.90 30.13 -3.93
N GLU A 563 4.90 30.33 -4.79
CA GLU A 563 5.08 30.72 -6.19
C GLU A 563 5.02 32.25 -6.41
N GLY A 564 4.82 33.03 -5.34
CA GLY A 564 4.73 34.49 -5.39
C GLY A 564 3.51 35.03 -6.13
N TRP A 565 2.40 34.29 -6.17
CA TRP A 565 1.19 34.72 -6.88
C TRP A 565 0.38 35.73 -6.08
N CYS A 566 0.11 36.89 -6.70
CA CYS A 566 -0.74 37.92 -6.12
C CYS A 566 -2.20 37.77 -6.57
N THR A 567 -3.15 37.95 -5.64
CA THR A 567 -4.57 37.97 -5.99
C THR A 567 -4.95 39.28 -6.67
N SER A 568 -5.62 39.19 -7.82
CA SER A 568 -6.15 40.34 -8.57
C SER A 568 -7.68 40.41 -8.57
N VAL A 569 -8.24 41.43 -9.22
CA VAL A 569 -9.69 41.54 -9.47
C VAL A 569 -10.22 40.33 -10.23
N THR A 570 -9.45 39.85 -11.23
CA THR A 570 -9.76 38.62 -11.99
C THR A 570 -9.77 37.38 -11.09
N SER A 571 -8.81 37.29 -10.16
CA SER A 571 -8.77 36.21 -9.16
C SER A 571 -10.02 36.24 -8.26
N SER A 572 -10.48 37.43 -7.87
CA SER A 572 -11.69 37.60 -7.06
C SER A 572 -12.95 37.14 -7.81
N HIS A 573 -13.09 37.48 -9.10
CA HIS A 573 -14.19 36.99 -9.94
C HIS A 573 -14.17 35.46 -10.09
N LEU A 574 -12.99 34.87 -10.29
CA LEU A 574 -12.82 33.41 -10.35
C LEU A 574 -13.13 32.75 -8.99
N ALA A 575 -12.77 33.37 -7.86
CA ALA A 575 -13.09 32.84 -6.53
C ALA A 575 -14.60 32.82 -6.27
N VAL A 576 -15.33 33.86 -6.71
CA VAL A 576 -16.79 33.89 -6.67
C VAL A 576 -17.37 32.76 -7.54
N ALA A 577 -16.86 32.55 -8.75
CA ALA A 577 -17.28 31.47 -9.63
C ALA A 577 -17.01 30.07 -9.02
N LYS A 578 -15.82 29.85 -8.44
CA LYS A 578 -15.47 28.62 -7.70
C LYS A 578 -16.47 28.35 -6.57
N THR A 579 -16.80 29.37 -5.78
CA THR A 579 -17.74 29.28 -4.66
C THR A 579 -19.15 28.96 -5.16
N GLN A 580 -19.59 29.57 -6.27
CA GLN A 580 -20.90 29.28 -6.87
C GLN A 580 -21.01 27.85 -7.38
N LEU A 581 -19.96 27.31 -8.02
CA LEU A 581 -19.89 25.92 -8.46
C LEU A 581 -19.95 24.95 -7.27
N ILE A 582 -19.17 25.21 -6.23
CA ILE A 582 -19.16 24.43 -5.00
C ILE A 582 -20.53 24.47 -4.30
N PHE A 583 -21.18 25.64 -4.25
CA PHE A 583 -22.50 25.77 -3.66
C PHE A 583 -23.56 25.01 -4.46
N ALA A 584 -23.46 25.02 -5.79
CA ALA A 584 -24.35 24.26 -6.67
C ALA A 584 -24.10 22.74 -6.57
N ILE A 585 -22.85 22.32 -6.42
CA ILE A 585 -22.42 20.92 -6.31
C ILE A 585 -21.42 20.79 -5.16
N PRO A 586 -21.88 20.52 -3.92
CA PRO A 586 -21.01 20.39 -2.75
C PRO A 586 -19.97 19.27 -2.85
N ASP A 587 -20.20 18.29 -3.73
CA ASP A 587 -19.24 17.20 -3.99
C ASP A 587 -17.91 17.71 -4.61
N LEU A 588 -17.86 18.97 -5.06
CA LEU A 588 -16.68 19.61 -5.63
C LEU A 588 -15.68 20.17 -4.60
N ILE A 589 -16.00 20.14 -3.29
CA ILE A 589 -15.25 20.82 -2.21
C ILE A 589 -13.78 20.39 -2.08
N ASN A 590 -13.39 19.22 -2.61
CA ASN A 590 -12.04 18.66 -2.44
C ASN A 590 -11.26 18.42 -3.74
N GLY A 591 -11.61 19.10 -4.84
CA GLY A 591 -10.83 19.13 -6.09
C GLY A 591 -10.32 17.75 -6.53
N GLY A 592 -11.18 16.73 -6.44
CA GLY A 592 -10.81 15.33 -6.21
C GLY A 592 -9.55 14.87 -6.93
N LEU A 593 -8.47 14.73 -6.17
CA LEU A 593 -7.25 14.03 -6.57
C LEU A 593 -7.60 12.58 -6.95
N GLY A 594 -7.87 12.37 -8.24
CA GLY A 594 -7.90 11.08 -8.91
C GLY A 594 -9.09 10.13 -8.67
N LYS A 595 -10.08 10.46 -7.82
CA LYS A 595 -11.26 9.57 -7.65
C LYS A 595 -12.40 9.95 -8.60
N ILE A 596 -12.66 9.07 -9.56
CA ILE A 596 -13.90 9.07 -10.36
C ILE A 596 -15.08 8.88 -9.41
N THR A 597 -15.82 9.94 -9.11
CA THR A 597 -17.05 9.87 -8.35
C THR A 597 -18.20 9.54 -9.30
N SER A 598 -18.75 8.32 -9.23
CA SER A 598 -20.01 8.02 -9.93
C SER A 598 -21.16 8.58 -9.11
N ARG A 599 -21.86 9.57 -9.65
CA ARG A 599 -23.03 10.14 -8.98
C ARG A 599 -24.29 9.47 -9.53
N ASP A 600 -24.96 8.67 -8.69
CA ASP A 600 -26.21 7.99 -9.05
C ASP A 600 -27.46 8.91 -9.00
N LYS A 601 -27.30 10.21 -8.73
CA LYS A 601 -28.40 11.18 -8.60
C LYS A 601 -28.31 12.28 -9.68
N SER A 602 -29.37 12.42 -10.48
CA SER A 602 -29.53 13.50 -11.47
C SER A 602 -29.58 14.87 -10.80
N LEU A 603 -29.04 15.90 -11.46
CA LEU A 603 -29.09 17.26 -10.96
C LEU A 603 -30.50 17.84 -11.11
N SER A 604 -30.91 18.74 -10.21
CA SER A 604 -32.17 19.48 -10.41
C SER A 604 -31.98 20.53 -11.50
N LYS A 605 -33.05 20.85 -12.25
CA LYS A 605 -33.00 21.88 -13.31
C LYS A 605 -32.43 23.23 -12.81
N LYS A 606 -32.82 23.67 -11.61
CA LYS A 606 -32.27 24.90 -10.98
C LYS A 606 -30.77 24.86 -10.73
N VAL A 607 -30.19 23.67 -10.52
CA VAL A 607 -28.75 23.49 -10.32
C VAL A 607 -28.03 23.47 -11.67
N ILE A 608 -28.61 22.81 -12.67
CA ILE A 608 -28.11 22.81 -14.06
C ILE A 608 -28.02 24.24 -14.59
N ASP A 609 -29.10 25.02 -14.47
CA ASP A 609 -29.14 26.42 -14.94
C ASP A 609 -28.09 27.30 -14.23
N ARG A 610 -27.85 27.07 -12.93
CA ARG A 610 -26.81 27.78 -12.17
C ARG A 610 -25.41 27.41 -12.61
N VAL A 611 -25.14 26.11 -12.79
CA VAL A 611 -23.82 25.65 -13.25
C VAL A 611 -23.54 26.17 -14.65
N ASP A 612 -24.53 26.15 -15.55
CA ASP A 612 -24.40 26.68 -16.90
C ASP A 612 -24.10 28.19 -16.91
N ALA A 613 -24.81 28.97 -16.09
CA ALA A 613 -24.55 30.39 -15.90
C ALA A 613 -23.13 30.64 -15.37
N THR A 614 -22.69 29.88 -14.37
CA THR A 614 -21.33 30.02 -13.81
C THR A 614 -20.25 29.60 -14.82
N LEU A 615 -20.45 28.55 -15.61
CA LEU A 615 -19.52 28.18 -16.69
C LEU A 615 -19.44 29.27 -17.76
N SER A 616 -20.56 29.93 -18.07
CA SER A 616 -20.59 31.05 -19.01
C SER A 616 -19.83 32.28 -18.48
N LEU A 617 -19.91 32.54 -17.18
CA LEU A 617 -19.11 33.58 -16.53
C LEU A 617 -17.60 33.25 -16.60
N ILE A 618 -17.22 32.00 -16.32
CA ILE A 618 -15.81 31.55 -16.39
C ILE A 618 -15.28 31.68 -17.82
N ASP A 619 -16.11 31.32 -18.81
CA ASP A 619 -15.73 31.37 -20.23
C ASP A 619 -15.63 32.81 -20.76
N ALA A 620 -16.39 33.76 -20.20
CA ALA A 620 -16.32 35.17 -20.57
C ALA A 620 -15.11 35.92 -19.97
N ILE A 621 -14.49 35.40 -18.90
CA ILE A 621 -13.33 36.03 -18.27
C ILE A 621 -12.09 35.90 -19.20
N GLN A 622 -11.47 37.03 -19.51
CA GLN A 622 -10.15 37.07 -20.15
C GLN A 622 -9.07 36.88 -19.08
N ILE A 623 -8.06 36.08 -19.40
CA ILE A 623 -7.03 35.65 -18.46
C ILE A 623 -5.69 36.07 -19.06
N ASP A 624 -5.14 37.14 -18.51
CA ASP A 624 -3.86 37.71 -18.96
C ASP A 624 -2.66 37.03 -18.30
N ASP A 625 -2.88 36.49 -17.08
CA ASP A 625 -1.88 35.77 -16.30
C ASP A 625 -2.54 34.50 -15.69
N PRO A 626 -2.02 33.29 -15.97
CA PRO A 626 -2.53 32.05 -15.39
C PRO A 626 -2.36 31.97 -13.86
N ALA A 627 -1.48 32.76 -13.24
CA ALA A 627 -1.37 32.87 -11.79
C ALA A 627 -2.71 33.21 -11.13
N HIS A 628 -3.57 33.98 -11.81
CA HIS A 628 -4.93 34.30 -11.35
C HIS A 628 -5.84 33.07 -11.25
N ILE A 629 -5.64 32.07 -12.11
CA ILE A 629 -6.36 30.78 -12.04
C ILE A 629 -5.78 29.95 -10.89
N TYR A 630 -4.45 29.87 -10.83
CA TYR A 630 -3.76 28.99 -9.89
C TYR A 630 -3.96 29.42 -8.43
N ALA A 631 -3.85 30.72 -8.12
CA ALA A 631 -4.04 31.26 -6.78
C ALA A 631 -5.44 30.96 -6.20
N VAL A 632 -6.44 30.77 -7.07
CA VAL A 632 -7.82 30.44 -6.69
C VAL A 632 -8.05 28.93 -6.65
N GLY A 633 -7.27 28.13 -7.38
CA GLY A 633 -7.46 26.67 -7.46
C GLY A 633 -8.75 26.25 -8.19
N ILE A 634 -9.35 27.12 -9.01
CA ILE A 634 -10.61 26.80 -9.72
C ILE A 634 -10.44 25.72 -10.79
N HIS A 635 -9.24 25.59 -11.36
CA HIS A 635 -8.91 24.55 -12.35
C HIS A 635 -9.06 23.14 -11.78
N PHE A 636 -8.75 22.92 -10.50
CA PHE A 636 -9.02 21.64 -9.81
C PHE A 636 -10.52 21.34 -9.71
N THR A 637 -11.32 22.35 -9.34
CA THR A 637 -12.78 22.25 -9.25
C THR A 637 -13.40 21.90 -10.60
N LEU A 638 -12.96 22.56 -11.67
CA LEU A 638 -13.44 22.29 -13.03
C LEU A 638 -12.99 20.92 -13.53
N GLN A 639 -11.74 20.51 -13.26
CA GLN A 639 -11.26 19.19 -13.64
C GLN A 639 -12.02 18.07 -12.92
N HIS A 640 -12.32 18.25 -11.63
CA HIS A 640 -13.14 17.29 -10.89
C HIS A 640 -14.56 17.19 -11.48
N PHE A 641 -15.17 18.33 -11.83
CA PHE A 641 -16.47 18.36 -12.47
C PHE A 641 -16.48 17.72 -13.87
N ALA A 642 -15.47 18.03 -14.70
CA ALA A 642 -15.28 17.44 -16.02
C ALA A 642 -15.15 15.90 -15.99
N ASN A 643 -14.55 15.36 -14.93
CA ASN A 643 -14.33 13.93 -14.76
C ASN A 643 -15.51 13.17 -14.12
N MET A 644 -16.60 13.86 -13.74
CA MET A 644 -17.82 13.22 -13.24
C MET A 644 -18.50 12.41 -14.34
N ARG A 645 -19.04 11.24 -13.97
CA ARG A 645 -19.75 10.36 -14.91
C ARG A 645 -21.26 10.53 -14.77
N TYR A 646 -21.88 11.08 -15.81
CA TYR A 646 -23.33 11.15 -16.00
C TYR A 646 -23.77 10.23 -17.15
N PRO A 647 -25.07 9.86 -17.22
CA PRO A 647 -25.60 9.09 -18.34
C PRO A 647 -25.31 9.79 -19.68
N PRO A 648 -24.92 9.05 -20.73
CA PRO A 648 -24.71 9.63 -22.05
C PRO A 648 -26.00 10.29 -22.56
N ASN A 649 -25.88 11.46 -23.20
CA ASN A 649 -26.97 12.30 -23.71
C ASN A 649 -27.84 12.99 -22.63
N SER A 650 -27.29 13.29 -21.46
CA SER A 650 -27.94 14.12 -20.44
C SER A 650 -27.37 15.55 -20.45
N LEU A 651 -28.16 16.54 -20.02
CA LEU A 651 -27.72 17.93 -19.90
C LEU A 651 -26.48 18.06 -18.99
N GLU A 652 -26.35 17.19 -17.98
CA GLU A 652 -25.17 17.13 -17.13
C GLU A 652 -23.92 16.65 -17.88
N ALA A 653 -24.05 15.71 -18.82
CA ALA A 653 -22.95 15.26 -19.67
C ALA A 653 -22.49 16.40 -20.60
N ASP A 654 -23.41 17.20 -21.12
CA ASP A 654 -23.10 18.37 -21.93
C ASP A 654 -22.35 19.45 -21.14
N LEU A 655 -22.76 19.70 -19.88
CA LEU A 655 -22.06 20.63 -18.98
C LEU A 655 -20.66 20.13 -18.60
N CYS A 656 -20.51 18.82 -18.33
CA CYS A 656 -19.18 18.22 -18.10
C CYS A 656 -18.28 18.35 -19.33
N GLN A 657 -18.83 18.17 -20.54
CA GLN A 657 -18.09 18.36 -21.78
C GLN A 657 -17.72 19.84 -21.99
N ARG A 658 -18.61 20.77 -21.68
CA ARG A 658 -18.30 22.21 -21.73
C ARG A 658 -17.18 22.60 -20.77
N ALA A 659 -17.17 22.04 -19.56
CA ALA A 659 -16.07 22.23 -18.62
C ALA A 659 -14.75 21.66 -19.15
N LYS A 660 -14.76 20.50 -19.81
CA LYS A 660 -13.58 19.96 -20.51
C LYS A 660 -13.10 20.89 -21.62
N ASP A 661 -14.02 21.41 -22.42
CA ASP A 661 -13.69 22.32 -23.52
C ASP A 661 -13.02 23.60 -23.01
N ILE A 662 -13.50 24.18 -21.89
CA ILE A 662 -12.86 25.32 -21.24
C ILE A 662 -11.42 24.95 -20.82
N LEU A 663 -11.22 23.79 -20.19
CA LEU A 663 -9.89 23.35 -19.75
C LEU A 663 -8.97 23.09 -20.95
N GLU A 664 -9.38 22.26 -21.90
CA GLU A 664 -8.54 21.78 -23.01
C GLU A 664 -8.29 22.84 -24.09
N LYS A 665 -9.30 23.62 -24.46
CA LYS A 665 -9.19 24.58 -25.59
C LYS A 665 -8.72 25.95 -25.14
N LYS A 666 -9.07 26.38 -23.92
CA LYS A 666 -8.76 27.73 -23.44
C LYS A 666 -7.61 27.75 -22.45
N TRP A 667 -7.59 26.86 -21.45
CA TRP A 667 -6.63 26.96 -20.34
C TRP A 667 -5.37 26.12 -20.50
N HIS A 668 -5.45 24.91 -21.08
CA HIS A 668 -4.27 24.05 -21.29
C HIS A 668 -3.16 24.72 -22.11
N PRO A 669 -3.44 25.44 -23.21
CA PRO A 669 -2.38 26.14 -23.94
C PRO A 669 -1.66 27.18 -23.08
N ILE A 670 -2.42 27.97 -22.30
CA ILE A 670 -1.90 28.99 -21.39
C ILE A 670 -1.07 28.32 -20.27
N PHE A 671 -1.54 27.19 -19.76
CA PHE A 671 -0.82 26.42 -18.74
C PHE A 671 0.50 25.89 -19.27
N LEU A 672 0.51 25.30 -20.47
CA LEU A 672 1.72 24.78 -21.11
C LEU A 672 2.76 25.87 -21.37
N GLU A 673 2.33 27.07 -21.78
CA GLU A 673 3.22 28.23 -21.96
C GLU A 673 3.86 28.68 -20.64
N HIS A 674 3.09 28.66 -19.54
CA HIS A 674 3.56 29.09 -18.22
C HIS A 674 4.27 27.97 -17.41
N LEU A 675 4.20 26.70 -17.84
CA LEU A 675 4.81 25.58 -17.11
C LEU A 675 6.27 25.81 -16.69
N PRO A 676 7.17 26.40 -17.51
CA PRO A 676 8.56 26.66 -17.13
C PRO A 676 8.73 27.52 -15.87
N HIS A 677 7.77 28.38 -15.57
CA HIS A 677 7.80 29.31 -14.42
C HIS A 677 7.12 28.74 -13.17
N ARG A 678 6.61 27.51 -13.23
CA ARG A 678 5.92 26.85 -12.11
C ARG A 678 6.80 25.74 -11.57
N HIS A 679 7.10 25.76 -10.28
CA HIS A 679 8.00 24.80 -9.66
C HIS A 679 7.35 23.98 -8.55
N TRP A 680 6.38 24.52 -7.82
CA TRP A 680 5.69 23.80 -6.75
C TRP A 680 4.42 23.13 -7.30
N ALA A 681 4.37 21.80 -7.19
CA ALA A 681 3.25 20.98 -7.64
C ALA A 681 2.67 20.14 -6.50
N MET A 682 1.35 19.95 -6.51
CA MET A 682 0.65 19.14 -5.51
C MET A 682 1.00 17.66 -5.68
N LYS A 683 1.26 16.95 -4.58
CA LYS A 683 1.53 15.49 -4.54
C LYS A 683 0.55 14.83 -3.58
N GLY A 684 -0.70 14.72 -3.99
CA GLY A 684 -1.80 14.39 -3.07
C GLY A 684 -2.29 15.62 -2.28
N PRO A 685 -3.20 15.44 -1.30
CA PRO A 685 -3.93 16.58 -0.69
C PRO A 685 -3.16 17.33 0.39
N LEU A 686 -2.03 16.80 0.85
CA LEU A 686 -1.31 17.30 2.04
C LEU A 686 0.19 17.49 1.77
N CYS A 687 0.61 17.47 0.52
CA CYS A 687 2.02 17.57 0.13
C CYS A 687 2.16 18.40 -1.12
N MET A 688 3.17 19.28 -1.14
CA MET A 688 3.69 19.93 -2.32
C MET A 688 5.12 19.45 -2.56
N GLY A 689 5.48 19.20 -3.81
CA GLY A 689 6.83 18.88 -4.24
C GLY A 689 7.37 19.96 -5.16
N TYR A 690 8.66 20.26 -5.04
CA TYR A 690 9.38 21.08 -6.00
C TYR A 690 9.71 20.25 -7.25
N VAL A 691 9.48 20.81 -8.42
CA VAL A 691 9.73 20.23 -9.73
C VAL A 691 10.82 21.09 -10.39
N SER A 692 12.02 20.53 -10.51
CA SER A 692 13.15 21.25 -11.13
C SER A 692 12.84 21.61 -12.59
N THR A 693 13.44 22.68 -13.10
CA THR A 693 13.37 23.04 -14.53
C THR A 693 13.79 21.91 -15.48
N LYS A 694 14.65 21.00 -14.99
CA LYS A 694 15.21 19.87 -15.74
C LYS A 694 14.45 18.56 -15.53
N ASP A 695 13.36 18.56 -14.76
CA ASP A 695 12.60 17.35 -14.46
C ASP A 695 11.96 16.75 -15.74
N ASP A 696 12.15 15.45 -15.95
CA ASP A 696 11.64 14.69 -17.10
C ASP A 696 10.13 14.88 -17.30
N ILE A 697 9.36 15.09 -16.23
CA ILE A 697 7.91 15.29 -16.31
C ILE A 697 7.53 16.48 -17.18
N ARG A 698 8.40 17.50 -17.27
CA ARG A 698 8.14 18.70 -18.10
C ARG A 698 8.15 18.40 -19.59
N THR A 699 8.83 17.35 -20.02
CA THR A 699 8.90 16.91 -21.43
C THR A 699 7.99 15.71 -21.73
N SER A 700 7.42 15.11 -20.68
CA SER A 700 6.48 13.99 -20.76
C SER A 700 5.09 14.44 -21.27
N PRO A 701 4.31 13.55 -21.91
CA PRO A 701 2.88 13.80 -22.18
C PRO A 701 2.06 14.10 -20.90
N ASP A 702 2.59 13.77 -19.73
CA ASP A 702 1.99 14.03 -18.42
C ASP A 702 2.40 15.40 -17.82
N ALA A 703 3.00 16.33 -18.58
CA ALA A 703 3.45 17.63 -18.06
C ALA A 703 2.36 18.46 -17.34
N LEU A 704 1.09 18.30 -17.74
CA LEU A 704 -0.04 18.94 -17.07
C LEU A 704 -0.31 18.39 -15.66
N ASP A 705 0.28 17.26 -15.27
CA ASP A 705 0.25 16.76 -13.89
C ASP A 705 0.95 17.75 -12.93
N ILE A 706 1.89 18.59 -13.39
CA ILE A 706 2.44 19.70 -12.59
C ILE A 706 1.31 20.66 -12.18
N VAL A 707 0.33 20.86 -13.07
CA VAL A 707 -0.83 21.74 -12.85
C VAL A 707 -1.90 21.10 -11.99
N TYR A 708 -2.22 19.84 -12.29
CA TYR A 708 -3.36 19.11 -11.72
C TYR A 708 -3.00 18.13 -10.59
N GLY A 709 -1.72 18.05 -10.24
CA GLY A 709 -1.20 17.21 -9.18
C GLY A 709 -0.50 15.95 -9.70
N LEU A 710 0.66 15.66 -9.11
CA LEU A 710 1.52 14.54 -9.44
C LEU A 710 0.86 13.21 -9.00
N LYS A 711 0.90 12.21 -9.88
CA LYS A 711 0.29 10.88 -9.66
C LYS A 711 0.96 10.02 -8.58
N SER A 712 2.04 10.47 -7.96
CA SER A 712 2.87 9.66 -7.06
C SER A 712 2.11 9.19 -5.82
N GLU A 713 2.21 7.90 -5.51
CA GLU A 713 1.60 7.30 -4.32
C GLU A 713 2.23 7.88 -3.05
N MET A 714 1.49 8.77 -2.39
CA MET A 714 1.90 9.35 -1.14
C MET A 714 1.79 8.29 -0.03
N ASN A 715 2.93 7.77 0.45
CA ASN A 715 2.95 6.86 1.59
C ASN A 715 2.70 7.63 2.89
N LEU A 716 1.42 7.84 3.20
CA LEU A 716 0.96 8.53 4.42
C LEU A 716 1.57 7.95 5.70
N GLN A 717 1.90 6.64 5.73
CA GLN A 717 2.52 6.00 6.89
C GLN A 717 3.97 6.41 7.11
N ALA A 718 4.68 6.70 6.01
CA ALA A 718 6.04 7.22 6.08
C ALA A 718 6.06 8.69 6.51
N ILE A 719 5.05 9.46 6.09
CA ILE A 719 4.94 10.91 6.29
C ILE A 719 4.47 11.25 7.71
N PHE A 720 3.38 10.65 8.16
CA PHE A 720 2.78 10.93 9.46
C PHE A 720 3.30 9.97 10.53
N TRP A 721 4.58 9.61 10.49
CA TRP A 721 5.11 8.64 11.43
C TRP A 721 5.06 9.19 12.87
N PRO A 722 4.65 8.37 13.85
CA PRO A 722 4.02 7.08 13.67
C PRO A 722 2.53 7.31 13.37
N THR A 723 2.09 6.82 12.21
CA THR A 723 0.69 6.97 11.79
C THR A 723 -0.11 5.92 12.53
N PHE A 724 -0.41 6.21 13.78
CA PHE A 724 -1.46 5.51 14.47
C PHE A 724 -2.75 5.98 13.82
N MET A 725 -3.26 5.22 12.86
CA MET A 725 -4.70 5.19 12.65
C MET A 725 -5.29 4.76 14.00
N ALA A 726 -5.62 5.75 14.83
CA ALA A 726 -6.32 5.58 16.10
C ALA A 726 -7.80 5.15 15.88
N TYR A 727 -8.18 4.84 14.64
CA TYR A 727 -9.49 4.32 14.27
C TYR A 727 -9.36 3.32 13.11
N SER A 728 -9.41 2.03 13.42
CA SER A 728 -10.13 1.00 12.64
C SER A 728 -10.45 -0.20 13.52
#